data_AF-A0A976CTY4-F1
#
_entry.id   AF-A0A976CTY4-F1
#
_cell.length_a   1.000
_cell.length_b   1.000
_cell.length_c   1.000
_cell.angle_alpha   90.00
_cell.angle_beta   90.00
_cell.angle_gamma   90.00
#
_symmetry.space_group_name_H-M   'P 1'
#
loop_
_entity.id
_entity.type
_entity.pdbx_description
1 polymer ?
#
loop_
_entity_poly.entity_id
_entity_poly.type
_entity_poly.pdbx_seq_one_letter_code
_entity_poly.pdbx_strand_id
1 'polypeptide(L)'
;MKLLILSRVPVIVSLGLLAIMHAQEAPLNFENIWANTHQAWADKDWARAEKNLQAIIGQSSFAPQMRSVALLRLARAYVVQGRAADATKQYQALVSEPSYPEVHRLEAKECLAEQERVARGKPPRDPQAKRYHHAPLAPPRQVIYVKADATAPGDGSKNTPFSTVEAALEKVRAAVGSAAGTTILLAPGRYPLTSSLSFNENLSGTAEAPLVIRSAHPGKAILSGARELKNFQQVTDPAILQRLPEEARGKVVFCDLKAQGINDFGQLAIRGWAQGTPPPTPEFFVNDQAQTLARWPNQGFVSAGTLIEPGTEQKPSIFCYLDDRHARWTTAPDGWIFGFFRHRWADCALPIGRIDPSNKTLTTAVRYNYSMSDKEGIIYYAFNLLEEIDQPGEWYLDRQQGLLYWYPNASPDSARMEISSLPAPLISGKNLQHVRFEGLVLDGGRMHGMEMTESSDLRIVGCTVRKMAANGIVINGGFRNHIVSCDIHTIGRRGTEIIGGDRPTLTPGLHQIVNSRIRNFGRIDRTYTPAVQLEGVGNRVAYCHFENAPSSAMRLEGNDHLVEFNEFRRVVLESDDQGAVDIYTSPSYRGIVFRYNAFIDIGDGAKQHAGQGGIRFDDIISGMTVYSNVFLRAGRGFGGVQMNCGKDMVVMATGIRHGKDIAAPIFPRNSSSTTSIGIAIPLSRKWMRPRM
;
A
#
# COMPACT_ATOMS: atom_id res chain seq x y z
N MET A 1 -35.72 -9.38 40.72
CA MET A 1 -36.27 -9.66 42.06
C MET A 1 -35.96 -8.48 42.98
N LYS A 2 -36.80 -8.21 43.99
CA LYS A 2 -36.54 -7.25 45.10
C LYS A 2 -35.48 -7.84 46.08
N LEU A 3 -34.88 -7.15 47.07
CA LEU A 3 -34.59 -5.73 47.38
C LEU A 3 -33.97 -5.67 48.81
N LEU A 4 -32.77 -5.12 49.03
CA LEU A 4 -32.18 -4.69 50.32
C LEU A 4 -31.07 -3.66 50.01
N ILE A 5 -30.98 -2.40 50.49
CA ILE A 5 -31.66 -1.64 51.58
C ILE A 5 -31.28 -2.19 52.98
N LEU A 6 -30.88 -1.42 54.01
CA LEU A 6 -30.57 0.01 54.26
C LEU A 6 -29.56 0.07 55.45
N SER A 7 -28.98 1.15 56.02
CA SER A 7 -29.07 2.64 56.01
C SER A 7 -27.70 3.20 56.52
N ARG A 8 -27.38 4.47 56.89
CA ARG A 8 -28.09 5.70 57.34
C ARG A 8 -27.44 6.99 56.80
N VAL A 9 -28.06 8.13 57.11
CA VAL A 9 -27.95 9.51 56.55
C VAL A 9 -28.45 10.49 57.67
N PRO A 10 -28.42 11.85 57.59
CA PRO A 10 -27.37 12.85 57.29
C PRO A 10 -27.03 13.71 58.55
N VAL A 11 -26.38 14.88 58.38
CA VAL A 11 -26.88 16.21 58.86
C VAL A 11 -26.14 17.35 58.11
N ILE A 12 -26.77 18.53 57.97
CA ILE A 12 -26.23 19.77 57.37
C ILE A 12 -26.63 20.95 58.28
N VAL A 13 -25.76 21.96 58.48
CA VAL A 13 -26.05 23.42 58.55
C VAL A 13 -24.74 24.22 58.82
N SER A 14 -24.77 25.55 58.62
CA SER A 14 -23.62 26.41 58.27
C SER A 14 -23.09 27.33 59.39
N LEU A 15 -22.07 28.15 59.04
CA LEU A 15 -21.47 29.31 59.76
C LEU A 15 -20.44 28.97 60.87
N GLY A 16 -19.23 29.57 60.95
CA GLY A 16 -18.49 30.40 59.97
C GLY A 16 -17.66 31.54 60.61
N LEU A 17 -16.33 31.58 60.41
CA LEU A 17 -15.45 32.74 60.73
C LEU A 17 -14.08 32.69 60.01
N LEU A 18 -13.33 33.81 60.05
CA LEU A 18 -12.20 34.14 59.16
C LEU A 18 -10.80 33.80 59.69
N ALA A 19 -9.89 33.51 58.76
CA ALA A 19 -8.48 33.93 58.78
C ALA A 19 -8.04 34.29 57.34
N ILE A 20 -6.98 35.09 57.15
CA ILE A 20 -6.74 35.85 55.90
C ILE A 20 -5.28 35.71 55.41
N MET A 21 -5.06 35.90 54.09
CA MET A 21 -3.77 36.04 53.37
C MET A 21 -2.95 34.74 53.24
N HIS A 22 -2.62 34.24 52.05
CA HIS A 22 -2.14 34.94 50.85
C HIS A 22 -2.67 34.33 49.53
N ALA A 23 -2.49 35.05 48.41
CA ALA A 23 -2.73 34.53 47.08
C ALA A 23 -1.42 34.09 46.41
N GLN A 24 -1.37 32.87 45.85
CA GLN A 24 -0.64 32.60 44.62
C GLN A 24 -1.09 31.28 43.96
N GLU A 25 -1.20 31.33 42.62
CA GLU A 25 -1.14 30.25 41.63
C GLU A 25 -1.95 28.96 41.87
N ALA A 26 -3.11 28.90 41.21
CA ALA A 26 -3.75 27.62 40.86
C ALA A 26 -2.80 26.78 39.97
N PRO A 27 -2.80 25.44 40.08
CA PRO A 27 -1.90 24.58 39.33
C PRO A 27 -2.11 24.75 37.81
N LEU A 28 -1.06 25.16 37.12
CA LEU A 28 -1.10 25.44 35.68
C LEU A 28 -1.42 24.16 34.90
N ASN A 29 -2.56 24.13 34.18
CA ASN A 29 -2.83 23.07 33.21
C ASN A 29 -1.83 23.18 32.05
N PHE A 30 -1.11 22.09 31.77
CA PHE A 30 -0.21 21.95 30.61
C PHE A 30 -0.88 22.43 29.31
N GLU A 31 -2.14 22.07 29.08
CA GLU A 31 -2.88 22.41 27.86
C GLU A 31 -3.03 23.93 27.68
N ASN A 32 -3.32 24.64 28.78
CA ASN A 32 -3.48 26.10 28.77
C ASN A 32 -2.13 26.80 28.51
N ILE A 33 -1.04 26.34 29.14
CA ILE A 33 0.30 26.88 28.86
C ILE A 33 0.69 26.59 27.41
N TRP A 34 0.38 25.39 26.91
CA TRP A 34 0.72 24.96 25.55
C TRP A 34 -0.06 25.71 24.48
N ALA A 35 -1.36 25.95 24.68
CA ALA A 35 -2.19 26.78 23.82
C ALA A 35 -1.69 28.24 23.78
N ASN A 36 -1.39 28.83 24.94
CA ASN A 36 -0.82 30.18 25.04
C ASN A 36 0.58 30.28 24.39
N THR A 37 1.39 29.23 24.51
CA THR A 37 2.68 29.08 23.78
C THR A 37 2.45 29.04 22.27
N HIS A 38 1.43 28.33 21.81
CA HIS A 38 1.11 28.23 20.39
C HIS A 38 0.69 29.57 19.80
N GLN A 39 -0.17 30.30 20.51
CA GLN A 39 -0.58 31.65 20.10
C GLN A 39 0.63 32.60 20.10
N ALA A 40 1.45 32.59 21.15
CA ALA A 40 2.69 33.38 21.20
C ALA A 40 3.60 33.13 19.99
N TRP A 41 3.74 31.86 19.58
CA TRP A 41 4.51 31.49 18.40
C TRP A 41 3.88 31.99 17.08
N ALA A 42 2.55 31.97 16.97
CA ALA A 42 1.84 32.50 15.80
C ALA A 42 1.99 34.04 15.70
N ASP A 43 1.94 34.73 16.83
CA ASP A 43 2.14 36.17 16.97
C ASP A 43 3.61 36.59 16.76
N LYS A 44 4.56 35.64 16.83
CA LYS A 44 6.02 35.82 16.96
C LYS A 44 6.46 36.52 18.26
N ASP A 45 5.64 36.43 19.30
CA ASP A 45 5.99 36.83 20.65
C ASP A 45 6.93 35.77 21.27
N TRP A 46 8.20 35.85 20.91
CA TRP A 46 9.22 34.89 21.34
C TRP A 46 9.42 34.93 22.86
N ALA A 47 9.32 36.10 23.50
CA ALA A 47 9.47 36.23 24.95
C ALA A 47 8.37 35.48 25.71
N ARG A 48 7.10 35.63 25.28
CA ARG A 48 5.97 34.89 25.85
C ARG A 48 6.05 33.39 25.54
N ALA A 49 6.49 33.02 24.33
CA ALA A 49 6.71 31.62 23.97
C ALA A 49 7.82 30.97 24.83
N GLU A 50 8.98 31.62 24.99
CA GLU A 50 10.09 31.16 25.81
C GLU A 50 9.69 31.02 27.28
N LYS A 51 9.05 32.04 27.86
CA LYS A 51 8.56 32.01 29.26
C LYS A 51 7.61 30.83 29.51
N ASN A 52 6.63 30.63 28.62
CA ASN A 52 5.65 29.55 28.77
C ASN A 52 6.31 28.16 28.64
N LEU A 53 7.27 28.01 27.73
CA LEU A 53 8.02 26.76 27.56
C LEU A 53 8.93 26.47 28.75
N GLN A 54 9.62 27.48 29.28
CA GLN A 54 10.45 27.36 30.49
C GLN A 54 9.63 26.97 31.72
N ALA A 55 8.42 27.51 31.88
CA ALA A 55 7.49 27.10 32.94
C ALA A 55 7.16 25.60 32.88
N ILE A 56 6.88 25.06 31.68
CA ILE A 56 6.66 23.61 31.50
C ILE A 56 7.94 22.82 31.81
N ILE A 57 9.10 23.24 31.32
CA ILE A 57 10.36 22.51 31.49
C ILE A 57 10.77 22.43 32.97
N GLY A 58 10.59 23.52 33.73
CA GLY A 58 10.94 23.58 35.16
C GLY A 58 9.95 22.88 36.09
N GLN A 59 8.68 22.73 35.70
CA GLN A 59 7.65 22.12 36.55
C GLN A 59 7.74 20.58 36.51
N SER A 60 8.43 20.01 37.50
CA SER A 60 8.71 18.57 37.62
C SER A 60 7.48 17.65 37.70
N SER A 61 6.30 18.20 38.06
CA SER A 61 5.02 17.47 38.04
C SER A 61 4.49 17.20 36.63
N PHE A 62 5.02 17.84 35.59
CA PHE A 62 4.77 17.44 34.21
C PHE A 62 5.63 16.25 33.80
N ALA A 63 4.99 15.28 33.15
CA ALA A 63 5.64 14.03 32.74
C ALA A 63 6.83 14.27 31.78
N PRO A 64 7.85 13.39 31.75
CA PRO A 64 9.08 13.62 30.98
C PRO A 64 8.83 13.94 29.48
N GLN A 65 7.81 13.34 28.86
CA GLN A 65 7.38 13.63 27.49
C GLN A 65 6.84 15.06 27.28
N MET A 66 6.19 15.65 28.29
CA MET A 66 5.71 17.05 28.26
C MET A 66 6.87 18.03 28.35
N ARG A 67 7.81 17.77 29.27
CA ARG A 67 8.99 18.62 29.47
C ARG A 67 9.95 18.58 28.27
N SER A 68 10.15 17.41 27.67
CA SER A 68 10.99 17.27 26.47
C SER A 68 10.37 17.83 25.18
N VAL A 69 9.05 17.73 24.96
CA VAL A 69 8.44 18.42 23.79
C VAL A 69 8.49 19.93 23.94
N ALA A 70 8.39 20.45 25.18
CA ALA A 70 8.65 21.86 25.47
C ALA A 70 10.11 22.25 25.19
N LEU A 71 11.08 21.41 25.60
CA LEU A 71 12.50 21.65 25.36
C LEU A 71 12.87 21.63 23.86
N LEU A 72 12.32 20.70 23.06
CA LEU A 72 12.42 20.73 21.59
C LEU A 72 11.85 22.03 21.00
N ARG A 73 10.70 22.49 21.51
CA ARG A 73 10.04 23.69 21.04
C ARG A 73 10.83 24.96 21.41
N LEU A 74 11.44 24.99 22.59
CA LEU A 74 12.32 26.06 23.05
C LEU A 74 13.60 26.12 22.22
N ALA A 75 14.24 24.97 21.96
CA ALA A 75 15.40 24.87 21.07
C ALA A 75 15.08 25.43 19.67
N ARG A 76 13.93 25.04 19.10
CA ARG A 76 13.45 25.57 17.81
C ARG A 76 13.15 27.07 17.85
N ALA A 77 12.74 27.65 19.00
CA ALA A 77 12.50 29.09 19.14
C ALA A 77 13.82 29.86 19.04
N TYR A 78 14.87 29.34 19.69
CA TYR A 78 16.22 29.88 19.61
C TYR A 78 16.79 29.80 18.19
N VAL A 79 16.60 28.68 17.47
CA VAL A 79 17.01 28.56 16.05
C VAL A 79 16.34 29.63 15.17
N VAL A 80 15.02 29.86 15.32
CA VAL A 80 14.28 30.85 14.53
C VAL A 80 14.74 32.30 14.82
N GLN A 81 15.32 32.55 15.98
CA GLN A 81 15.90 33.83 16.37
C GLN A 81 17.41 33.94 16.08
N GLY A 82 18.03 32.94 15.43
CA GLY A 82 19.48 32.90 15.17
C GLY A 82 20.34 32.58 16.40
N ARG A 83 19.73 32.26 17.55
CA ARG A 83 20.39 31.93 18.83
C ARG A 83 20.90 30.47 18.83
N ALA A 84 21.78 30.15 17.87
CA ALA A 84 22.25 28.78 17.62
C ALA A 84 22.92 28.12 18.84
N ALA A 85 23.65 28.88 19.65
CA ALA A 85 24.28 28.37 20.88
C ALA A 85 23.24 27.97 21.95
N ASP A 86 22.21 28.80 22.17
CA ASP A 86 21.13 28.49 23.11
C ASP A 86 20.33 27.25 22.66
N ALA A 87 20.08 27.14 21.34
CA ALA A 87 19.43 25.98 20.74
C ALA A 87 20.25 24.70 20.96
N THR A 88 21.55 24.75 20.64
CA THR A 88 22.51 23.66 20.83
C THR A 88 22.51 23.19 22.29
N LYS A 89 22.53 24.11 23.25
CA LYS A 89 22.45 23.81 24.68
C LYS A 89 21.15 23.08 25.05
N GLN A 90 20.00 23.46 24.50
CA GLN A 90 18.73 22.77 24.77
C GLN A 90 18.70 21.38 24.15
N TYR A 91 19.17 21.22 22.91
CA TYR A 91 19.24 19.91 22.27
C TYR A 91 20.19 18.97 23.02
N GLN A 92 21.36 19.45 23.47
CA GLN A 92 22.29 18.68 24.30
C GLN A 92 21.67 18.27 25.64
N ALA A 93 21.03 19.21 26.35
CA ALA A 93 20.33 18.91 27.60
C ALA A 93 19.22 17.87 27.42
N LEU A 94 18.54 17.88 26.27
CA LEU A 94 17.52 16.87 25.93
C LEU A 94 18.15 15.49 25.66
N VAL A 95 19.21 15.43 24.84
CA VAL A 95 19.92 14.17 24.52
C VAL A 95 20.49 13.49 25.77
N SER A 96 20.98 14.28 26.72
CA SER A 96 21.62 13.80 27.95
C SER A 96 20.67 13.37 29.07
N GLU A 97 19.37 13.64 28.97
CA GLU A 97 18.37 13.31 30.01
C GLU A 97 17.70 11.94 29.71
N PRO A 98 18.04 10.85 30.42
CA PRO A 98 17.60 9.50 30.06
C PRO A 98 16.09 9.28 30.24
N SER A 99 15.43 10.05 31.11
CA SER A 99 13.98 9.95 31.32
C SER A 99 13.15 10.52 30.18
N TYR A 100 13.76 11.30 29.27
CA TYR A 100 13.07 11.82 28.09
C TYR A 100 12.91 10.75 26.99
N PRO A 101 11.72 10.69 26.34
CA PRO A 101 11.45 9.74 25.26
C PRO A 101 12.57 9.72 24.23
N GLU A 102 13.07 8.52 23.91
CA GLU A 102 14.21 8.34 23.00
C GLU A 102 14.01 9.05 21.66
N VAL A 103 12.80 9.02 21.12
CA VAL A 103 12.43 9.73 19.89
C VAL A 103 12.61 11.26 19.98
N HIS A 104 12.37 11.90 21.13
CA HIS A 104 12.74 13.32 21.30
C HIS A 104 14.26 13.50 21.34
N ARG A 105 15.00 12.54 21.92
CA ARG A 105 16.47 12.52 21.93
C ARG A 105 17.05 12.28 20.53
N LEU A 106 16.38 11.52 19.67
CA LEU A 106 16.74 11.32 18.26
C LEU A 106 16.50 12.58 17.42
N GLU A 107 15.33 13.22 17.52
CA GLU A 107 15.07 14.52 16.87
C GLU A 107 16.09 15.59 17.35
N ALA A 108 16.46 15.60 18.62
CA ALA A 108 17.49 16.50 19.14
C ALA A 108 18.91 16.19 18.58
N LYS A 109 19.28 14.91 18.40
CA LYS A 109 20.52 14.52 17.70
C LYS A 109 20.51 14.95 16.22
N GLU A 110 19.39 14.80 15.52
CA GLU A 110 19.26 15.29 14.13
C GLU A 110 19.38 16.82 14.06
N CYS A 111 18.73 17.56 14.95
CA CYS A 111 18.87 19.02 15.00
C CYS A 111 20.28 19.48 15.38
N LEU A 112 21.02 18.75 16.22
CA LEU A 112 22.44 19.05 16.49
C LEU A 112 23.29 18.89 15.22
N ALA A 113 23.12 17.78 14.49
CA ALA A 113 23.80 17.57 13.21
C ALA A 113 23.42 18.64 12.16
N GLU A 114 22.17 19.15 12.17
CA GLU A 114 21.77 20.31 11.36
C GLU A 114 22.52 21.59 11.77
N GLN A 115 22.60 21.92 13.07
CA GLN A 115 23.34 23.10 13.55
C GLN A 115 24.82 23.04 13.16
N GLU A 116 25.49 21.89 13.35
CA GLU A 116 26.89 21.74 12.95
C GLU A 116 27.10 21.91 11.43
N ARG A 117 26.10 21.60 10.60
CA ARG A 117 26.19 21.79 9.15
C ARG A 117 26.03 23.25 8.77
N VAL A 118 25.08 23.96 9.38
CA VAL A 118 24.93 25.41 9.23
C VAL A 118 26.20 26.15 9.67
N ALA A 119 26.78 25.77 10.81
CA ALA A 119 28.05 26.32 11.31
C ALA A 119 29.24 26.10 10.35
N ARG A 120 29.17 25.07 9.50
CA ARG A 120 30.16 24.77 8.43
C ARG A 120 29.77 25.38 7.06
N GLY A 121 28.83 26.33 7.03
CA GLY A 121 28.35 26.97 5.80
C GLY A 121 27.54 26.07 4.86
N LYS A 122 27.10 24.89 5.33
CA LYS A 122 26.37 23.90 4.53
C LYS A 122 24.86 24.00 4.80
N PRO A 123 24.00 23.57 3.85
CA PRO A 123 22.57 23.44 4.10
C PRO A 123 22.29 22.54 5.32
N PRO A 124 21.31 22.88 6.19
CA PRO A 124 21.07 22.19 7.47
C PRO A 124 20.95 20.68 7.31
N ARG A 125 20.07 20.22 6.40
CA ARG A 125 20.07 18.83 5.92
C ARG A 125 20.87 18.74 4.62
N ASP A 126 21.54 17.62 4.40
CA ASP A 126 22.27 17.41 3.14
C ASP A 126 21.30 17.12 1.98
N PRO A 127 21.34 17.88 0.87
CA PRO A 127 20.53 17.58 -0.31
C PRO A 127 20.82 16.20 -0.92
N GLN A 128 22.03 15.65 -0.73
CA GLN A 128 22.45 14.37 -1.28
C GLN A 128 22.26 13.19 -0.32
N ALA A 129 22.16 13.40 1.00
CA ALA A 129 21.90 12.31 1.95
C ALA A 129 20.49 11.70 1.84
N LYS A 130 19.57 12.38 1.14
CA LYS A 130 18.25 11.84 0.77
C LYS A 130 18.25 11.03 -0.52
N ARG A 131 19.31 11.08 -1.34
CA ARG A 131 19.44 10.25 -2.53
C ARG A 131 19.99 8.88 -2.14
N TYR A 132 19.42 7.82 -2.70
CA TYR A 132 20.01 6.49 -2.58
C TYR A 132 21.25 6.43 -3.47
N HIS A 133 22.42 6.19 -2.87
CA HIS A 133 23.67 5.99 -3.60
C HIS A 133 23.91 4.50 -3.75
N HIS A 134 24.00 4.01 -4.99
CA HIS A 134 24.49 2.66 -5.22
C HIS A 134 25.99 2.62 -4.96
N ALA A 135 26.47 1.61 -4.24
CA ALA A 135 27.89 1.26 -4.27
C ALA A 135 28.30 1.04 -5.75
N PRO A 136 29.41 1.65 -6.22
CA PRO A 136 29.86 1.45 -7.59
C PRO A 136 30.24 -0.01 -7.80
N LEU A 137 29.76 -0.60 -8.90
CA LEU A 137 30.12 -1.96 -9.27
C LEU A 137 31.51 -1.96 -9.91
N ALA A 138 32.28 -3.02 -9.65
CA ALA A 138 33.45 -3.33 -10.47
C ALA A 138 33.02 -3.56 -11.94
N PRO A 139 33.91 -3.31 -12.92
CA PRO A 139 33.68 -3.70 -14.31
C PRO A 139 33.37 -5.21 -14.40
N PRO A 140 32.38 -5.63 -15.22
CA PRO A 140 32.01 -7.03 -15.31
C PRO A 140 33.14 -7.86 -15.93
N ARG A 141 33.37 -9.05 -15.39
CA ARG A 141 34.33 -10.04 -15.89
C ARG A 141 33.90 -10.62 -17.24
N GLN A 142 32.58 -10.72 -17.45
CA GLN A 142 31.97 -11.17 -18.70
C GLN A 142 30.69 -10.38 -18.96
N VAL A 143 30.41 -10.07 -20.24
CA VAL A 143 29.13 -9.54 -20.68
C VAL A 143 28.51 -10.54 -21.67
N ILE A 144 27.29 -10.98 -21.38
CA ILE A 144 26.47 -11.82 -22.25
C ILE A 144 25.39 -10.93 -22.85
N TYR A 145 25.30 -10.85 -24.18
CA TYR A 145 24.39 -9.98 -24.89
C TYR A 145 23.12 -10.74 -25.30
N VAL A 146 21.97 -10.09 -25.13
CA VAL A 146 20.65 -10.65 -25.50
C VAL A 146 19.86 -9.61 -26.32
N LYS A 147 19.29 -10.00 -27.46
CA LYS A 147 18.59 -9.12 -28.41
C LYS A 147 17.40 -9.84 -29.01
N ALA A 148 16.18 -9.32 -28.82
CA ALA A 148 14.93 -10.06 -29.06
C ALA A 148 14.72 -10.56 -30.50
N ASP A 149 15.30 -9.87 -31.49
CA ASP A 149 15.25 -10.17 -32.92
C ASP A 149 16.54 -10.83 -33.45
N ALA A 150 17.39 -11.37 -32.57
CA ALA A 150 18.57 -12.14 -32.98
C ALA A 150 18.20 -13.49 -33.58
N THR A 151 18.93 -13.91 -34.62
CA THR A 151 18.84 -15.26 -35.17
C THR A 151 19.35 -16.29 -34.16
N ALA A 152 18.59 -17.35 -33.91
CA ALA A 152 19.01 -18.47 -33.08
C ALA A 152 19.75 -19.55 -33.91
N PRO A 153 20.75 -20.26 -33.35
CA PRO A 153 21.33 -20.04 -32.02
C PRO A 153 22.34 -18.88 -32.01
N GLY A 154 22.29 -18.05 -30.96
CA GLY A 154 23.39 -17.15 -30.62
C GLY A 154 24.41 -17.84 -29.71
N ASP A 155 25.58 -17.22 -29.52
CA ASP A 155 26.56 -17.61 -28.50
C ASP A 155 26.62 -16.63 -27.30
N GLY A 156 25.91 -15.50 -27.40
CA GLY A 156 25.86 -14.46 -26.37
C GLY A 156 26.96 -13.41 -26.46
N SER A 157 27.80 -13.40 -27.50
CA SER A 157 28.72 -12.30 -27.77
C SER A 157 27.99 -11.06 -28.30
N LYS A 158 28.70 -9.93 -28.43
CA LYS A 158 28.16 -8.70 -29.01
C LYS A 158 27.74 -8.85 -30.48
N ASN A 159 28.38 -9.75 -31.22
CA ASN A 159 28.14 -9.95 -32.65
C ASN A 159 27.06 -11.02 -32.91
N THR A 160 26.97 -12.00 -32.01
CA THR A 160 26.11 -13.19 -32.06
C THR A 160 25.31 -13.33 -30.75
N PRO A 161 24.51 -12.32 -30.37
CA PRO A 161 23.77 -12.31 -29.11
C PRO A 161 22.69 -13.40 -29.06
N PHE A 162 22.29 -13.80 -27.86
CA PHE A 162 21.14 -14.68 -27.69
C PHE A 162 19.83 -13.98 -28.02
N SER A 163 18.84 -14.72 -28.53
CA SER A 163 17.47 -14.22 -28.72
C SER A 163 16.65 -14.18 -27.42
N THR A 164 16.95 -15.07 -26.47
CA THR A 164 16.20 -15.26 -25.21
C THR A 164 17.08 -15.04 -23.97
N VAL A 165 16.45 -14.69 -22.84
CA VAL A 165 17.15 -14.52 -21.55
C VAL A 165 17.48 -15.89 -20.95
N GLU A 166 16.60 -16.86 -21.20
CA GLU A 166 16.75 -18.28 -20.87
C GLU A 166 18.08 -18.84 -21.37
N ALA A 167 18.43 -18.62 -22.66
CA ALA A 167 19.70 -19.09 -23.22
C ALA A 167 20.93 -18.42 -22.57
N ALA A 168 20.80 -17.14 -22.17
CA ALA A 168 21.84 -16.45 -21.41
C ALA A 168 22.01 -17.02 -19.99
N LEU A 169 20.91 -17.38 -19.32
CA LEU A 169 20.93 -18.02 -18.01
C LEU A 169 21.51 -19.44 -18.07
N GLU A 170 21.17 -20.24 -19.09
CA GLU A 170 21.78 -21.55 -19.31
C GLU A 170 23.29 -21.46 -19.56
N LYS A 171 23.76 -20.46 -20.32
CA LYS A 171 25.21 -20.23 -20.49
C LYS A 171 25.93 -19.97 -19.17
N VAL A 172 25.29 -19.27 -18.22
CA VAL A 172 25.85 -19.05 -16.88
C VAL A 172 25.79 -20.33 -16.02
N ARG A 173 24.68 -21.08 -16.08
CA ARG A 173 24.54 -22.37 -15.36
C ARG A 173 25.59 -23.40 -15.80
N ALA A 174 25.91 -23.45 -17.08
CA ALA A 174 26.85 -24.41 -17.65
C ALA A 174 28.32 -24.18 -17.22
N ALA A 175 28.65 -23.00 -16.68
CA ALA A 175 30.01 -22.66 -16.25
C ALA A 175 30.06 -22.34 -14.74
N VAL A 176 30.59 -23.28 -13.95
CA VAL A 176 30.71 -23.18 -12.49
C VAL A 176 31.39 -21.87 -12.08
N GLY A 177 30.76 -21.12 -11.17
CA GLY A 177 31.25 -19.83 -10.68
C GLY A 177 31.13 -18.64 -11.65
N SER A 178 30.67 -18.86 -12.89
CA SER A 178 30.61 -17.79 -13.91
C SER A 178 29.59 -16.69 -13.62
N ALA A 179 28.62 -16.93 -12.73
CA ALA A 179 27.66 -15.91 -12.30
C ALA A 179 28.36 -14.71 -11.60
N ALA A 180 29.46 -14.96 -10.89
CA ALA A 180 30.14 -13.94 -10.10
C ALA A 180 30.92 -12.93 -10.96
N GLY A 181 30.29 -11.77 -11.21
CA GLY A 181 30.83 -10.67 -12.01
C GLY A 181 30.36 -10.69 -13.47
N THR A 182 29.36 -11.49 -13.82
CA THR A 182 28.76 -11.50 -15.16
C THR A 182 27.63 -10.48 -15.26
N THR A 183 27.55 -9.80 -16.41
CA THR A 183 26.40 -8.98 -16.79
C THR A 183 25.67 -9.58 -17.99
N ILE A 184 24.42 -10.00 -17.80
CA ILE A 184 23.49 -10.29 -18.89
C ILE A 184 22.88 -8.95 -19.32
N LEU A 185 23.20 -8.51 -20.53
CA LEU A 185 22.87 -7.19 -21.07
C LEU A 185 21.81 -7.31 -22.19
N LEU A 186 20.60 -6.87 -21.90
CA LEU A 186 19.46 -6.94 -22.80
C LEU A 186 19.38 -5.67 -23.64
N ALA A 187 19.33 -5.81 -24.97
CA ALA A 187 19.06 -4.73 -25.89
C ALA A 187 17.60 -4.21 -25.75
N PRO A 188 17.28 -3.02 -26.30
CA PRO A 188 15.89 -2.60 -26.48
C PRO A 188 15.08 -3.64 -27.27
N GLY A 189 13.92 -4.03 -26.75
CA GLY A 189 13.09 -5.07 -27.36
C GLY A 189 12.06 -5.65 -26.40
N ARG A 190 11.12 -6.42 -26.93
CA ARG A 190 10.18 -7.23 -26.14
C ARG A 190 10.57 -8.70 -26.24
N TYR A 191 10.65 -9.35 -25.11
CA TYR A 191 11.03 -10.75 -24.94
C TYR A 191 9.79 -11.49 -24.41
N PRO A 192 9.03 -12.19 -25.28
CA PRO A 192 7.85 -12.94 -24.86
C PRO A 192 8.27 -14.17 -24.06
N LEU A 193 7.72 -14.32 -22.85
CA LEU A 193 7.97 -15.47 -22.00
C LEU A 193 6.91 -16.56 -22.22
N THR A 194 7.34 -17.81 -22.26
CA THR A 194 6.51 -19.03 -22.24
C THR A 194 6.51 -19.73 -20.88
N SER A 195 7.48 -19.38 -20.04
CA SER A 195 7.76 -19.97 -18.72
C SER A 195 8.37 -18.91 -17.80
N SER A 196 8.44 -19.18 -16.50
CA SER A 196 9.18 -18.33 -15.56
C SER A 196 10.68 -18.32 -15.88
N LEU A 197 11.31 -17.15 -15.77
CA LEU A 197 12.76 -17.06 -15.66
C LEU A 197 13.16 -17.46 -14.23
N SER A 198 13.40 -18.76 -14.04
CA SER A 198 13.82 -19.31 -12.75
C SER A 198 15.25 -18.94 -12.40
N PHE A 199 15.55 -18.74 -11.12
CA PHE A 199 16.88 -18.50 -10.56
C PHE A 199 17.08 -19.38 -9.31
N ASN A 200 18.27 -19.95 -9.16
CA ASN A 200 18.69 -20.76 -8.02
C ASN A 200 20.10 -20.38 -7.55
N GLU A 201 20.55 -20.92 -6.42
CA GLU A 201 21.86 -20.63 -5.80
C GLU A 201 23.07 -20.63 -6.75
N ASN A 202 23.08 -21.46 -7.80
CA ASN A 202 24.11 -21.49 -8.86
C ASN A 202 24.23 -20.18 -9.67
N LEU A 203 23.24 -19.29 -9.60
CA LEU A 203 23.21 -17.98 -10.24
C LEU A 203 23.53 -16.84 -9.24
N SER A 204 24.15 -17.15 -8.10
CA SER A 204 24.64 -16.17 -7.13
C SER A 204 25.96 -15.53 -7.55
N GLY A 205 26.19 -14.28 -7.15
CA GLY A 205 27.49 -13.61 -7.25
C GLY A 205 28.18 -13.46 -5.89
N THR A 206 29.18 -12.59 -5.80
CA THR A 206 29.76 -12.11 -4.53
C THR A 206 29.46 -10.62 -4.32
N ALA A 207 29.78 -10.07 -3.15
CA ALA A 207 29.58 -8.65 -2.86
C ALA A 207 30.38 -7.72 -3.80
N GLU A 208 31.57 -8.16 -4.23
CA GLU A 208 32.48 -7.47 -5.15
C GLU A 208 32.14 -7.75 -6.62
N ALA A 209 31.63 -8.96 -6.89
CA ALA A 209 31.35 -9.48 -8.22
C ALA A 209 29.93 -10.09 -8.28
N PRO A 210 28.87 -9.25 -8.25
CA PRO A 210 27.49 -9.73 -8.33
C PRO A 210 27.14 -10.27 -9.72
N LEU A 211 26.08 -11.08 -9.81
CA LEU A 211 25.40 -11.33 -11.10
C LEU A 211 24.49 -10.14 -11.40
N VAL A 212 24.53 -9.62 -12.64
CA VAL A 212 23.74 -8.46 -13.06
C VAL A 212 22.91 -8.80 -14.30
N ILE A 213 21.60 -8.58 -14.24
CA ILE A 213 20.67 -8.70 -15.38
C ILE A 213 20.14 -7.29 -15.66
N ARG A 214 20.59 -6.68 -16.76
CA ARG A 214 20.43 -5.24 -17.02
C ARG A 214 19.87 -4.94 -18.41
N SER A 215 18.94 -4.00 -18.50
CA SER A 215 18.59 -3.37 -19.79
C SER A 215 19.66 -2.36 -20.22
N ALA A 216 20.20 -2.50 -21.43
CA ALA A 216 21.19 -1.58 -22.00
C ALA A 216 20.71 -0.12 -22.06
N HIS A 217 19.39 0.06 -22.20
CA HIS A 217 18.71 1.34 -22.01
C HIS A 217 17.56 1.11 -20.99
N PRO A 218 17.60 1.70 -19.79
CA PRO A 218 16.58 1.48 -18.76
C PRO A 218 15.15 1.75 -19.28
N GLY A 219 14.23 0.83 -18.95
CA GLY A 219 12.84 0.88 -19.40
C GLY A 219 12.61 0.43 -20.86
N LYS A 220 13.60 -0.19 -21.53
CA LYS A 220 13.50 -0.62 -22.95
C LYS A 220 13.60 -2.12 -23.23
N ALA A 221 14.10 -2.93 -22.29
CA ALA A 221 13.99 -4.39 -22.36
C ALA A 221 12.72 -4.83 -21.60
N ILE A 222 11.75 -5.38 -22.32
CA ILE A 222 10.42 -5.73 -21.81
C ILE A 222 10.26 -7.25 -21.78
N LEU A 223 10.33 -7.84 -20.59
CA LEU A 223 10.07 -9.27 -20.35
C LEU A 223 8.56 -9.44 -20.15
N SER A 224 7.89 -10.19 -21.03
CA SER A 224 6.43 -10.12 -21.13
C SER A 224 5.73 -11.47 -21.13
N GLY A 225 4.82 -11.67 -20.16
CA GLY A 225 3.95 -12.86 -20.06
C GLY A 225 2.68 -12.80 -20.90
N ALA A 226 2.51 -11.75 -21.72
CA ALA A 226 1.33 -11.56 -22.56
C ALA A 226 1.52 -12.12 -23.98
N ARG A 227 0.41 -12.23 -24.70
CA ARG A 227 0.36 -12.46 -26.16
C ARG A 227 -0.39 -11.32 -26.81
N GLU A 228 0.08 -10.88 -27.98
CA GLU A 228 -0.63 -9.91 -28.81
C GLU A 228 -1.75 -10.63 -29.58
N LEU A 229 -2.93 -10.01 -29.65
CA LEU A 229 -4.11 -10.55 -30.33
C LEU A 229 -4.34 -9.82 -31.65
N LYS A 230 -4.84 -10.56 -32.65
CA LYS A 230 -5.10 -10.11 -34.03
C LYS A 230 -6.43 -10.69 -34.53
N ASN A 231 -6.82 -10.31 -35.74
CA ASN A 231 -7.94 -10.88 -36.48
C ASN A 231 -9.28 -10.76 -35.74
N PHE A 232 -9.52 -9.61 -35.12
CA PHE A 232 -10.83 -9.30 -34.55
C PHE A 232 -11.87 -9.11 -35.66
N GLN A 233 -13.04 -9.72 -35.50
CA GLN A 233 -14.15 -9.69 -36.45
C GLN A 233 -15.40 -9.11 -35.78
N GLN A 234 -16.27 -8.44 -36.54
CA GLN A 234 -17.53 -7.90 -36.03
C GLN A 234 -18.48 -9.05 -35.63
N VAL A 235 -19.16 -8.93 -34.49
CA VAL A 235 -20.17 -9.92 -34.07
C VAL A 235 -21.40 -9.82 -34.98
N THR A 236 -21.67 -10.89 -35.73
CA THR A 236 -22.84 -11.01 -36.63
C THR A 236 -23.77 -12.18 -36.29
N ASP A 237 -23.40 -13.06 -35.36
CA ASP A 237 -24.22 -14.19 -34.93
C ASP A 237 -25.50 -13.69 -34.21
N PRO A 238 -26.72 -14.05 -34.69
CA PRO A 238 -27.97 -13.60 -34.08
C PRO A 238 -28.15 -14.00 -32.60
N ALA A 239 -27.66 -15.16 -32.18
CA ALA A 239 -27.78 -15.65 -30.80
C ALA A 239 -26.86 -14.86 -29.85
N ILE A 240 -25.67 -14.49 -30.31
CA ILE A 240 -24.75 -13.60 -29.57
C ILE A 240 -25.30 -12.16 -29.55
N LEU A 241 -25.80 -11.66 -30.69
CA LEU A 241 -26.43 -10.33 -30.78
C LEU A 241 -27.67 -10.22 -29.89
N GLN A 242 -28.47 -11.28 -29.73
CA GLN A 242 -29.64 -11.29 -28.85
C GLN A 242 -29.25 -11.15 -27.37
N ARG A 243 -28.13 -11.77 -26.95
CA ARG A 243 -27.59 -11.66 -25.58
C ARG A 243 -26.99 -10.28 -25.29
N LEU A 244 -26.38 -9.65 -26.29
CA LEU A 244 -25.80 -8.30 -26.14
C LEU A 244 -26.88 -7.22 -25.85
N PRO A 245 -26.55 -6.20 -25.02
CA PRO A 245 -27.29 -4.94 -24.93
C PRO A 245 -27.50 -4.31 -26.31
N GLU A 246 -28.65 -3.67 -26.51
CA GLU A 246 -29.05 -3.09 -27.80
C GLU A 246 -28.07 -2.02 -28.28
N GLU A 247 -27.59 -1.21 -27.33
CA GLU A 247 -26.59 -0.18 -27.46
C GLU A 247 -25.20 -0.69 -27.92
N ALA A 248 -24.93 -1.99 -27.81
CA ALA A 248 -23.67 -2.64 -28.18
C ALA A 248 -23.77 -3.52 -29.46
N ARG A 249 -24.98 -3.83 -29.92
CA ARG A 249 -25.20 -4.64 -31.14
C ARG A 249 -24.55 -3.99 -32.36
N GLY A 250 -23.87 -4.81 -33.17
CA GLY A 250 -23.09 -4.35 -34.33
C GLY A 250 -21.81 -3.57 -34.00
N LYS A 251 -21.47 -3.33 -32.72
CA LYS A 251 -20.24 -2.63 -32.31
C LYS A 251 -19.22 -3.55 -31.65
N VAL A 252 -19.67 -4.60 -30.97
CA VAL A 252 -18.80 -5.62 -30.38
C VAL A 252 -18.08 -6.39 -31.48
N VAL A 253 -16.78 -6.61 -31.26
CA VAL A 253 -15.93 -7.50 -32.05
C VAL A 253 -15.52 -8.71 -31.21
N PHE A 254 -15.08 -9.79 -31.86
CA PHE A 254 -14.55 -10.97 -31.20
C PHE A 254 -13.29 -11.50 -31.89
N CYS A 255 -12.49 -12.29 -31.19
CA CYS A 255 -11.41 -13.08 -31.78
C CYS A 255 -11.35 -14.49 -31.17
N ASP A 256 -10.91 -15.47 -31.96
CA ASP A 256 -10.66 -16.83 -31.50
C ASP A 256 -9.24 -16.94 -30.93
N LEU A 257 -9.14 -17.23 -29.63
CA LEU A 257 -7.86 -17.38 -28.93
C LEU A 257 -7.15 -18.69 -29.29
N LYS A 258 -7.89 -19.77 -29.63
CA LYS A 258 -7.33 -21.06 -30.05
C LYS A 258 -6.63 -20.91 -31.40
N ALA A 259 -7.23 -20.15 -32.32
CA ALA A 259 -6.60 -19.76 -33.59
C ALA A 259 -5.33 -18.90 -33.41
N GLN A 260 -5.21 -18.17 -32.29
CA GLN A 260 -3.98 -17.46 -31.89
C GLN A 260 -3.00 -18.34 -31.07
N GLY A 261 -3.22 -19.65 -30.98
CA GLY A 261 -2.38 -20.60 -30.25
C GLY A 261 -2.57 -20.61 -28.72
N ILE A 262 -3.53 -19.86 -28.19
CA ILE A 262 -3.80 -19.74 -26.76
C ILE A 262 -4.88 -20.76 -26.37
N ASN A 263 -4.53 -21.71 -25.52
CA ASN A 263 -5.40 -22.83 -25.13
C ASN A 263 -5.68 -22.90 -23.61
N ASP A 264 -5.05 -22.02 -22.81
CA ASP A 264 -5.37 -21.80 -21.39
C ASP A 264 -6.02 -20.42 -21.23
N PHE A 265 -7.33 -20.44 -20.97
CA PHE A 265 -8.17 -19.24 -20.77
C PHE A 265 -8.27 -18.82 -19.29
N GLY A 266 -7.57 -19.54 -18.40
CA GLY A 266 -7.76 -19.47 -16.96
C GLY A 266 -9.19 -19.79 -16.51
N GLN A 267 -9.41 -19.59 -15.21
CA GLN A 267 -10.72 -19.74 -14.58
C GLN A 267 -10.93 -18.55 -13.63
N LEU A 268 -12.18 -18.12 -13.50
CA LEU A 268 -12.59 -17.33 -12.36
C LEU A 268 -12.76 -18.27 -11.15
N ALA A 269 -12.46 -17.75 -9.97
CA ALA A 269 -12.67 -18.42 -8.70
C ALA A 269 -12.92 -17.37 -7.61
N ILE A 270 -13.29 -17.85 -6.42
CA ILE A 270 -13.56 -17.02 -5.25
C ILE A 270 -12.32 -16.19 -4.89
N ARG A 271 -12.51 -14.89 -4.65
CA ARG A 271 -11.46 -13.89 -4.37
C ARG A 271 -11.89 -12.95 -3.24
N GLY A 272 -11.00 -12.05 -2.84
CA GLY A 272 -11.22 -11.06 -1.77
C GLY A 272 -10.71 -11.54 -0.41
N TRP A 273 -11.39 -11.12 0.65
CA TRP A 273 -10.97 -11.30 2.04
C TRP A 273 -10.72 -12.76 2.43
N ALA A 274 -9.68 -12.96 3.25
CA ALA A 274 -9.17 -14.25 3.74
C ALA A 274 -8.80 -15.30 2.67
N GLN A 275 -8.75 -14.93 1.39
CA GLN A 275 -8.21 -15.80 0.33
C GLN A 275 -6.68 -15.71 0.27
N GLY A 276 -6.02 -16.86 0.10
CA GLY A 276 -4.55 -16.97 0.11
C GLY A 276 -3.87 -16.50 -1.18
N THR A 277 -3.16 -17.41 -1.85
CA THR A 277 -2.60 -17.18 -3.20
C THR A 277 -3.75 -17.09 -4.21
N PRO A 278 -3.77 -16.08 -5.09
CA PRO A 278 -4.83 -15.92 -6.07
C PRO A 278 -4.74 -16.99 -7.18
N PRO A 279 -5.86 -17.38 -7.80
CA PRO A 279 -5.83 -18.09 -9.08
C PRO A 279 -5.23 -17.18 -10.18
N PRO A 280 -4.44 -17.72 -11.13
CA PRO A 280 -3.87 -16.95 -12.24
C PRO A 280 -4.93 -16.34 -13.18
N THR A 281 -5.20 -15.04 -13.07
CA THR A 281 -6.26 -14.34 -13.82
C THR A 281 -5.77 -13.82 -15.17
N PRO A 282 -6.46 -14.09 -16.30
CA PRO A 282 -6.26 -13.32 -17.52
C PRO A 282 -6.77 -11.88 -17.36
N GLU A 283 -6.00 -10.91 -17.85
CA GLU A 283 -6.44 -9.54 -18.11
C GLU A 283 -6.24 -9.24 -19.60
N PHE A 284 -7.21 -8.55 -20.21
CA PHE A 284 -7.10 -8.01 -21.57
C PHE A 284 -6.65 -6.55 -21.52
N PHE A 285 -5.78 -6.14 -22.44
CA PHE A 285 -5.19 -4.81 -22.51
C PHE A 285 -5.22 -4.26 -23.92
N VAL A 286 -5.45 -2.96 -24.06
CA VAL A 286 -5.43 -2.23 -25.33
C VAL A 286 -4.58 -0.98 -25.13
N ASN A 287 -3.50 -0.84 -25.91
CA ASN A 287 -2.54 0.27 -25.80
C ASN A 287 -2.01 0.46 -24.35
N ASP A 288 -1.61 -0.65 -23.71
CA ASP A 288 -1.21 -0.78 -22.30
C ASP A 288 -2.29 -0.44 -21.24
N GLN A 289 -3.51 -0.05 -21.63
CA GLN A 289 -4.63 0.12 -20.70
C GLN A 289 -5.39 -1.19 -20.52
N ALA A 290 -5.57 -1.62 -19.28
CA ALA A 290 -6.38 -2.80 -18.97
C ALA A 290 -7.86 -2.52 -19.25
N GLN A 291 -8.52 -3.44 -19.94
CA GLN A 291 -9.93 -3.36 -20.29
C GLN A 291 -10.80 -3.93 -19.17
N THR A 292 -12.04 -3.44 -19.07
CA THR A 292 -12.97 -3.79 -17.99
C THR A 292 -13.65 -5.12 -18.31
N LEU A 293 -13.58 -6.12 -17.42
CA LEU A 293 -14.46 -7.28 -17.54
C LEU A 293 -15.91 -6.78 -17.42
N ALA A 294 -16.70 -7.04 -18.46
CA ALA A 294 -18.09 -6.61 -18.65
C ALA A 294 -18.90 -6.74 -17.35
N ARG A 295 -19.51 -5.62 -16.89
CA ARG A 295 -20.02 -5.48 -15.52
C ARG A 295 -21.16 -4.47 -15.39
N TRP A 296 -22.06 -4.73 -14.44
CA TRP A 296 -23.08 -3.78 -14.02
C TRP A 296 -23.12 -3.59 -12.49
N PRO A 297 -23.22 -2.35 -11.97
CA PRO A 297 -23.14 -1.09 -12.70
C PRO A 297 -21.75 -0.83 -13.28
N ASN A 298 -21.67 -0.02 -14.33
CA ASN A 298 -20.44 0.32 -15.05
C ASN A 298 -19.35 0.92 -14.15
N GLN A 299 -19.74 1.55 -13.04
CA GLN A 299 -18.89 2.12 -11.99
C GLN A 299 -19.53 1.90 -10.61
N GLY A 300 -18.71 1.80 -9.56
CA GLY A 300 -19.17 1.67 -8.17
C GLY A 300 -19.85 0.33 -7.86
N PHE A 301 -20.93 0.39 -7.06
CA PHE A 301 -21.69 -0.74 -6.56
C PHE A 301 -23.19 -0.37 -6.46
N VAL A 302 -24.08 -1.35 -6.58
CA VAL A 302 -25.51 -1.25 -6.22
C VAL A 302 -25.77 -1.89 -4.85
N SER A 303 -26.86 -1.48 -4.20
CA SER A 303 -27.34 -2.11 -2.97
C SER A 303 -28.19 -3.35 -3.26
N ALA A 304 -28.11 -4.35 -2.38
CA ALA A 304 -29.16 -5.37 -2.27
C ALA A 304 -30.38 -4.82 -1.51
N GLY A 305 -31.49 -5.55 -1.60
CA GLY A 305 -32.59 -5.49 -0.64
C GLY A 305 -32.35 -6.46 0.52
N THR A 306 -33.44 -6.98 1.08
CA THR A 306 -33.44 -7.91 2.23
C THR A 306 -32.61 -9.17 1.99
N LEU A 307 -31.83 -9.57 3.00
CA LEU A 307 -31.18 -10.88 3.03
C LEU A 307 -32.19 -11.97 3.42
N ILE A 308 -32.34 -13.01 2.59
CA ILE A 308 -33.29 -14.13 2.83
C ILE A 308 -32.58 -15.28 3.56
N GLU A 309 -31.39 -15.64 3.11
CA GLU A 309 -30.60 -16.74 3.64
C GLU A 309 -29.12 -16.30 3.68
N PRO A 310 -28.49 -16.16 4.86
CA PRO A 310 -27.08 -15.77 4.95
C PRO A 310 -26.12 -16.82 4.36
N GLY A 311 -26.58 -18.07 4.22
CA GLY A 311 -25.82 -19.20 3.69
C GLY A 311 -25.10 -20.00 4.77
N THR A 312 -25.03 -21.31 4.57
CA THR A 312 -24.38 -22.29 5.46
C THR A 312 -23.50 -23.24 4.64
N GLU A 313 -22.91 -24.27 5.24
CA GLU A 313 -22.13 -25.28 4.48
C GLU A 313 -23.02 -26.16 3.60
N GLN A 314 -24.32 -26.16 3.84
CA GLN A 314 -25.33 -26.94 3.13
C GLN A 314 -26.29 -26.06 2.31
N LYS A 315 -26.09 -24.72 2.31
CA LYS A 315 -26.98 -23.76 1.64
C LYS A 315 -26.21 -22.59 1.03
N PRO A 316 -26.52 -22.18 -0.22
CA PRO A 316 -26.03 -20.93 -0.78
C PRO A 316 -26.60 -19.72 -0.03
N SER A 317 -25.96 -18.55 -0.20
CA SER A 317 -26.52 -17.28 0.27
C SER A 317 -27.54 -16.73 -0.73
N ILE A 318 -28.65 -16.16 -0.24
CA ILE A 318 -29.77 -15.65 -1.05
C ILE A 318 -30.21 -14.27 -0.54
N PHE A 319 -30.31 -13.28 -1.43
CA PHE A 319 -30.82 -11.94 -1.14
C PHE A 319 -31.75 -11.42 -2.24
N CYS A 320 -32.62 -10.46 -1.90
CA CYS A 320 -33.41 -9.72 -2.88
C CYS A 320 -32.54 -8.69 -3.62
N TYR A 321 -32.70 -8.55 -4.93
CA TYR A 321 -32.17 -7.42 -5.68
C TYR A 321 -33.25 -6.35 -5.93
N LEU A 322 -32.82 -5.14 -6.29
CA LEU A 322 -33.69 -3.97 -6.43
C LEU A 322 -34.01 -3.59 -7.88
N ASP A 323 -33.17 -3.99 -8.83
CA ASP A 323 -33.20 -3.58 -10.25
C ASP A 323 -33.52 -4.77 -11.17
N ASP A 324 -34.42 -4.57 -12.13
CA ASP A 324 -34.88 -5.63 -13.05
C ASP A 324 -33.84 -6.07 -14.09
N ARG A 325 -32.73 -5.35 -14.26
CA ARG A 325 -31.63 -5.72 -15.18
C ARG A 325 -31.07 -7.12 -14.95
N HIS A 326 -31.15 -7.63 -13.71
CA HIS A 326 -30.82 -9.01 -13.33
C HIS A 326 -31.49 -10.06 -14.23
N ALA A 327 -32.71 -9.81 -14.72
CA ALA A 327 -33.44 -10.75 -15.57
C ALA A 327 -32.69 -11.12 -16.87
N ARG A 328 -31.79 -10.25 -17.35
CA ARG A 328 -30.89 -10.52 -18.49
C ARG A 328 -30.00 -11.73 -18.25
N TRP A 329 -29.56 -11.98 -17.02
CA TRP A 329 -28.50 -12.97 -16.72
C TRP A 329 -29.03 -14.36 -16.38
N THR A 330 -30.34 -14.59 -16.55
CA THR A 330 -31.04 -15.86 -16.24
C THR A 330 -30.51 -17.09 -16.98
N THR A 331 -29.72 -16.89 -18.05
CA THR A 331 -29.07 -17.95 -18.84
C THR A 331 -27.55 -17.77 -18.98
N ALA A 332 -26.94 -16.84 -18.23
CA ALA A 332 -25.51 -16.54 -18.34
C ALA A 332 -24.66 -17.65 -17.67
N PRO A 333 -23.72 -18.29 -18.40
CA PRO A 333 -23.09 -19.54 -17.95
C PRO A 333 -21.92 -19.37 -16.96
N ASP A 334 -21.36 -18.17 -16.83
CA ASP A 334 -20.18 -17.86 -16.00
C ASP A 334 -20.36 -16.46 -15.37
N GLY A 335 -21.54 -16.18 -14.83
CA GLY A 335 -21.85 -14.90 -14.18
C GLY A 335 -21.33 -14.83 -12.75
N TRP A 336 -20.71 -13.71 -12.37
CA TRP A 336 -20.17 -13.49 -11.03
C TRP A 336 -20.69 -12.20 -10.40
N ILE A 337 -20.67 -12.12 -9.07
CA ILE A 337 -20.80 -10.88 -8.31
C ILE A 337 -19.54 -10.62 -7.49
N PHE A 338 -19.18 -9.34 -7.34
CA PHE A 338 -18.15 -8.89 -6.41
C PHE A 338 -18.74 -7.82 -5.50
N GLY A 339 -18.48 -7.89 -4.20
CA GLY A 339 -19.04 -6.92 -3.27
C GLY A 339 -18.62 -7.09 -1.81
N PHE A 340 -19.24 -6.27 -0.96
CA PHE A 340 -19.14 -6.31 0.50
C PHE A 340 -20.46 -6.85 1.05
N PHE A 341 -20.45 -8.11 1.50
CA PHE A 341 -21.67 -8.83 1.86
C PHE A 341 -21.99 -8.82 3.37
N ARG A 342 -21.20 -8.10 4.18
CA ARG A 342 -21.42 -7.98 5.63
C ARG A 342 -20.71 -6.80 6.28
N HIS A 343 -19.41 -6.65 6.04
CA HIS A 343 -18.58 -5.55 6.53
C HIS A 343 -17.76 -4.98 5.37
N ARG A 344 -17.56 -3.67 5.35
CA ARG A 344 -16.82 -2.96 4.28
C ARG A 344 -15.29 -3.13 4.30
N TRP A 345 -14.76 -3.92 5.23
CA TRP A 345 -13.38 -4.42 5.19
C TRP A 345 -13.27 -5.83 4.59
N ALA A 346 -14.40 -6.54 4.36
CA ALA A 346 -14.43 -7.90 3.84
C ALA A 346 -15.07 -7.96 2.45
N ASP A 347 -14.27 -7.78 1.40
CA ASP A 347 -14.71 -7.98 0.02
C ASP A 347 -14.78 -9.46 -0.36
N CYS A 348 -15.59 -9.82 -1.35
CA CYS A 348 -15.54 -11.15 -1.95
C CYS A 348 -16.02 -11.17 -3.41
N ALA A 349 -15.46 -12.07 -4.22
CA ALA A 349 -16.04 -12.48 -5.50
C ALA A 349 -16.75 -13.83 -5.34
N LEU A 350 -18.02 -13.93 -5.75
CA LEU A 350 -18.84 -15.14 -5.66
C LEU A 350 -19.52 -15.45 -7.00
N PRO A 351 -19.60 -16.71 -7.43
CA PRO A 351 -20.36 -17.10 -8.62
C PRO A 351 -21.87 -16.95 -8.40
N ILE A 352 -22.58 -16.52 -9.43
CA ILE A 352 -24.06 -16.52 -9.47
C ILE A 352 -24.52 -17.96 -9.70
N GLY A 353 -25.45 -18.45 -8.88
CA GLY A 353 -26.04 -19.79 -9.00
C GLY A 353 -27.42 -19.78 -9.66
N ARG A 354 -28.26 -18.79 -9.34
CA ARG A 354 -29.58 -18.59 -9.97
C ARG A 354 -30.04 -17.14 -9.81
N ILE A 355 -30.72 -16.63 -10.84
CA ILE A 355 -31.55 -15.42 -10.78
C ILE A 355 -33.02 -15.84 -10.82
N ASP A 356 -33.86 -15.20 -10.01
CA ASP A 356 -35.31 -15.35 -10.02
C ASP A 356 -35.98 -14.00 -10.35
N PRO A 357 -36.47 -13.78 -11.59
CA PRO A 357 -37.19 -12.56 -11.95
C PRO A 357 -38.50 -12.37 -11.20
N SER A 358 -39.24 -13.45 -10.93
CA SER A 358 -40.57 -13.39 -10.29
C SER A 358 -40.49 -13.02 -8.82
N ASN A 359 -39.47 -13.52 -8.11
CA ASN A 359 -39.24 -13.25 -6.69
C ASN A 359 -38.24 -12.10 -6.45
N LYS A 360 -37.63 -11.56 -7.51
CA LYS A 360 -36.49 -10.62 -7.49
C LYS A 360 -35.33 -11.07 -6.58
N THR A 361 -34.93 -12.34 -6.65
CA THR A 361 -33.84 -12.89 -5.82
C THR A 361 -32.61 -13.32 -6.61
N LEU A 362 -31.43 -13.11 -6.02
CA LEU A 362 -30.16 -13.69 -6.46
C LEU A 362 -29.76 -14.78 -5.47
N THR A 363 -29.48 -15.98 -5.99
CA THR A 363 -28.86 -17.08 -5.26
C THR A 363 -27.42 -17.23 -5.74
N THR A 364 -26.47 -17.18 -4.82
CA THR A 364 -25.05 -17.49 -5.10
C THR A 364 -24.88 -18.99 -5.35
N ALA A 365 -23.86 -19.44 -6.10
CA ALA A 365 -23.65 -20.88 -6.30
C ALA A 365 -22.98 -21.56 -5.08
N VAL A 366 -22.41 -20.78 -4.16
CA VAL A 366 -21.73 -21.21 -2.92
C VAL A 366 -21.98 -20.19 -1.80
N ARG A 367 -21.86 -20.59 -0.53
CA ARG A 367 -21.95 -19.64 0.60
C ARG A 367 -20.88 -18.54 0.53
N TYR A 368 -21.16 -17.40 1.15
CA TYR A 368 -20.09 -16.51 1.60
C TYR A 368 -19.46 -17.07 2.89
N ASN A 369 -18.15 -17.34 2.90
CA ASN A 369 -17.47 -17.98 4.04
C ASN A 369 -17.51 -17.15 5.34
N TYR A 370 -17.59 -15.82 5.27
CA TYR A 370 -17.73 -14.95 6.44
C TYR A 370 -19.22 -14.76 6.88
N SER A 371 -20.15 -15.40 6.16
CA SER A 371 -21.62 -15.29 6.30
C SER A 371 -22.16 -13.89 5.99
N MET A 372 -23.25 -13.79 5.22
CA MET A 372 -23.80 -12.48 4.82
C MET A 372 -24.58 -11.78 5.95
N SER A 373 -24.63 -10.45 5.92
CA SER A 373 -25.55 -9.66 6.75
C SER A 373 -25.86 -8.31 6.09
N ASP A 374 -27.14 -7.94 6.06
CA ASP A 374 -27.67 -6.68 5.52
C ASP A 374 -27.63 -5.51 6.51
N LYS A 375 -27.16 -5.71 7.74
CA LYS A 375 -27.08 -4.68 8.80
C LYS A 375 -26.30 -3.42 8.43
N GLU A 376 -25.28 -3.54 7.57
CA GLU A 376 -24.47 -2.42 7.05
C GLU A 376 -24.85 -2.02 5.62
N GLY A 377 -25.86 -2.70 5.04
CA GLY A 377 -26.20 -2.65 3.62
C GLY A 377 -25.23 -3.48 2.76
N ILE A 378 -25.72 -4.59 2.19
CA ILE A 378 -24.96 -5.36 1.20
C ILE A 378 -24.82 -4.53 -0.07
N ILE A 379 -23.59 -4.39 -0.58
CA ILE A 379 -23.29 -3.69 -1.83
C ILE A 379 -22.43 -4.55 -2.76
N TYR A 380 -22.75 -4.58 -4.06
CA TYR A 380 -22.08 -5.43 -5.05
C TYR A 380 -22.15 -4.87 -6.47
N TYR A 381 -21.41 -5.47 -7.40
CA TYR A 381 -21.63 -5.38 -8.84
C TYR A 381 -21.58 -6.78 -9.45
N ALA A 382 -22.32 -7.01 -10.53
CA ALA A 382 -22.22 -8.23 -11.34
C ALA A 382 -21.15 -8.06 -12.43
N PHE A 383 -20.45 -9.13 -12.80
CA PHE A 383 -19.38 -9.10 -13.82
C PHE A 383 -19.16 -10.43 -14.54
N ASN A 384 -18.35 -10.40 -15.61
CA ASN A 384 -18.06 -11.53 -16.52
C ASN A 384 -19.35 -12.00 -17.24
N LEU A 385 -20.14 -11.04 -17.72
CA LEU A 385 -21.40 -11.26 -18.41
C LEU A 385 -21.31 -10.69 -19.84
N LEU A 386 -21.63 -11.48 -20.87
CA LEU A 386 -21.75 -10.97 -22.24
C LEU A 386 -22.92 -9.98 -22.34
N GLU A 387 -23.95 -10.24 -21.54
CA GLU A 387 -25.18 -9.48 -21.35
C GLU A 387 -24.95 -8.07 -20.79
N GLU A 388 -23.72 -7.77 -20.36
CA GLU A 388 -23.30 -6.50 -19.74
C GLU A 388 -22.02 -5.94 -20.38
N ILE A 389 -21.80 -6.21 -21.67
CA ILE A 389 -20.95 -5.36 -22.53
C ILE A 389 -21.85 -4.23 -23.05
N ASP A 390 -21.87 -3.06 -22.39
CA ASP A 390 -22.71 -1.91 -22.81
C ASP A 390 -21.92 -0.66 -23.24
N GLN A 391 -20.63 -0.58 -22.89
CA GLN A 391 -19.79 0.60 -23.14
C GLN A 391 -18.41 0.26 -23.77
N PRO A 392 -17.80 1.20 -24.54
CA PRO A 392 -16.46 1.01 -25.09
C PRO A 392 -15.39 0.70 -24.04
N GLY A 393 -14.64 -0.38 -24.24
CA GLY A 393 -13.59 -0.84 -23.34
C GLY A 393 -13.99 -2.02 -22.44
N GLU A 394 -15.20 -2.55 -22.60
CA GLU A 394 -15.64 -3.77 -21.93
C GLU A 394 -15.37 -5.02 -22.75
N TRP A 395 -15.04 -6.12 -22.06
CA TRP A 395 -14.76 -7.42 -22.67
C TRP A 395 -15.34 -8.59 -21.87
N TYR A 396 -15.59 -9.68 -22.58
CA TYR A 396 -16.02 -10.98 -22.06
C TYR A 396 -15.18 -12.09 -22.69
N LEU A 397 -15.02 -13.21 -22.00
CA LEU A 397 -14.28 -14.37 -22.48
C LEU A 397 -15.15 -15.62 -22.33
N ASP A 398 -15.63 -16.14 -23.47
CA ASP A 398 -16.22 -17.47 -23.52
C ASP A 398 -15.10 -18.51 -23.38
N ARG A 399 -14.97 -19.06 -22.16
CA ARG A 399 -13.93 -20.05 -21.81
C ARG A 399 -14.21 -21.44 -22.38
N GLN A 400 -15.44 -21.73 -22.83
CA GLN A 400 -15.80 -23.00 -23.45
C GLN A 400 -15.39 -22.99 -24.94
N GLN A 401 -15.78 -21.93 -25.65
CA GLN A 401 -15.49 -21.75 -27.07
C GLN A 401 -14.06 -21.22 -27.32
N GLY A 402 -13.48 -20.47 -26.38
CA GLY A 402 -12.18 -19.82 -26.54
C GLY A 402 -12.26 -18.45 -27.23
N LEU A 403 -13.42 -17.79 -27.15
CA LEU A 403 -13.71 -16.55 -27.88
C LEU A 403 -13.65 -15.34 -26.93
N LEU A 404 -12.80 -14.37 -27.24
CA LEU A 404 -12.75 -13.09 -26.53
C LEU A 404 -13.60 -12.07 -27.28
N TYR A 405 -14.62 -11.53 -26.62
CA TYR A 405 -15.51 -10.48 -27.11
C TYR A 405 -15.12 -9.13 -26.48
N TRP A 406 -15.16 -8.04 -27.25
CA TRP A 406 -14.76 -6.70 -26.81
C TRP A 406 -15.56 -5.60 -27.53
N TYR A 407 -15.98 -4.56 -26.81
CA TYR A 407 -16.50 -3.32 -27.39
C TYR A 407 -15.34 -2.35 -27.62
N PRO A 408 -14.95 -2.04 -28.87
CA PRO A 408 -13.76 -1.24 -29.14
C PRO A 408 -13.82 0.18 -28.57
N ASN A 409 -12.83 0.55 -27.75
CA ASN A 409 -12.50 1.94 -27.40
C ASN A 409 -11.30 2.50 -28.21
N ALA A 410 -10.75 1.70 -29.13
CA ALA A 410 -9.75 2.07 -30.14
C ALA A 410 -9.96 1.18 -31.39
N SER A 411 -9.52 1.60 -32.58
CA SER A 411 -9.64 0.77 -33.80
C SER A 411 -8.86 -0.55 -33.64
N PRO A 412 -9.49 -1.73 -33.87
CA PRO A 412 -8.80 -3.03 -33.85
C PRO A 412 -7.64 -3.11 -34.86
N ASP A 413 -7.72 -2.36 -35.96
CA ASP A 413 -6.74 -2.36 -37.05
C ASP A 413 -5.42 -1.67 -36.69
N SER A 414 -5.45 -0.80 -35.67
CA SER A 414 -4.33 0.09 -35.31
C SER A 414 -3.93 0.05 -33.83
N ALA A 415 -4.78 -0.46 -32.94
CA ALA A 415 -4.46 -0.64 -31.53
C ALA A 415 -3.60 -1.89 -31.28
N ARG A 416 -2.74 -1.83 -30.26
CA ARG A 416 -2.05 -3.02 -29.75
C ARG A 416 -2.91 -3.69 -28.68
N MET A 417 -3.49 -4.83 -29.04
CA MET A 417 -4.39 -5.62 -28.19
C MET A 417 -3.61 -6.81 -27.61
N GLU A 418 -3.68 -7.03 -26.30
CA GLU A 418 -2.87 -8.04 -25.59
C GLU A 418 -3.69 -8.77 -24.53
N ILE A 419 -3.43 -10.07 -24.32
CA ILE A 419 -3.97 -10.82 -23.17
C ILE A 419 -2.80 -11.40 -22.34
N SER A 420 -2.87 -11.32 -21.01
CA SER A 420 -1.89 -11.99 -20.15
C SER A 420 -2.06 -13.50 -20.23
N SER A 421 -0.96 -14.23 -20.48
CA SER A 421 -0.99 -15.67 -20.80
C SER A 421 -0.26 -16.54 -19.78
N LEU A 422 0.88 -16.09 -19.24
CA LEU A 422 1.70 -16.89 -18.31
C LEU A 422 1.03 -17.04 -16.92
N PRO A 423 0.70 -18.26 -16.46
CA PRO A 423 0.06 -18.51 -15.16
C PRO A 423 1.04 -18.65 -13.98
N ALA A 424 2.26 -18.14 -14.13
CA ALA A 424 3.36 -18.25 -13.16
C ALA A 424 4.10 -16.90 -13.02
N PRO A 425 4.97 -16.71 -12.01
CA PRO A 425 5.80 -15.50 -11.90
C PRO A 425 6.65 -15.28 -13.17
N LEU A 426 6.83 -14.04 -13.63
CA LEU A 426 7.71 -13.77 -14.78
C LEU A 426 9.19 -14.08 -14.44
N ILE A 427 9.60 -13.78 -13.22
CA ILE A 427 10.88 -14.18 -12.62
C ILE A 427 10.59 -14.87 -11.28
N SER A 428 11.20 -16.03 -11.05
CA SER A 428 11.17 -16.74 -9.77
C SER A 428 12.59 -17.01 -9.27
N GLY A 429 12.83 -16.95 -7.95
CA GLY A 429 14.16 -17.06 -7.38
C GLY A 429 14.18 -17.74 -6.01
N LYS A 430 15.20 -18.58 -5.77
CA LYS A 430 15.44 -19.21 -4.47
C LYS A 430 16.92 -19.27 -4.11
N ASN A 431 17.25 -19.10 -2.83
CA ASN A 431 18.60 -19.23 -2.26
C ASN A 431 19.67 -18.33 -2.94
N LEU A 432 19.27 -17.21 -3.54
CA LEU A 432 20.18 -16.34 -4.31
C LEU A 432 21.03 -15.47 -3.40
N GLN A 433 22.27 -15.20 -3.79
CA GLN A 433 23.12 -14.21 -3.13
C GLN A 433 23.70 -13.21 -4.13
N HIS A 434 23.68 -11.93 -3.79
CA HIS A 434 24.30 -10.85 -4.57
C HIS A 434 23.86 -10.77 -6.06
N VAL A 435 22.56 -10.90 -6.33
CA VAL A 435 21.99 -10.79 -7.69
C VAL A 435 21.30 -9.43 -7.88
N ARG A 436 21.48 -8.83 -9.06
CA ARG A 436 20.98 -7.49 -9.41
C ARG A 436 20.11 -7.52 -10.66
N PHE A 437 18.92 -6.93 -10.59
CA PHE A 437 18.00 -6.74 -11.70
C PHE A 437 17.86 -5.24 -11.97
N GLU A 438 18.23 -4.76 -13.16
CA GLU A 438 18.44 -3.32 -13.39
C GLU A 438 17.78 -2.79 -14.67
N GLY A 439 16.87 -1.82 -14.52
CA GLY A 439 16.26 -1.10 -15.64
C GLY A 439 15.34 -1.96 -16.53
N LEU A 440 14.92 -3.12 -16.05
CA LEU A 440 14.04 -4.06 -16.77
C LEU A 440 12.57 -3.63 -16.68
N VAL A 441 11.75 -4.00 -17.67
CA VAL A 441 10.28 -3.90 -17.58
C VAL A 441 9.70 -5.31 -17.51
N LEU A 442 8.85 -5.58 -16.52
CA LEU A 442 8.07 -6.81 -16.37
C LEU A 442 6.60 -6.52 -16.70
N ASP A 443 6.01 -7.29 -17.61
CA ASP A 443 4.83 -6.85 -18.37
C ASP A 443 3.81 -7.96 -18.69
N GLY A 444 2.57 -7.85 -18.20
CA GLY A 444 1.45 -8.68 -18.68
C GLY A 444 1.40 -10.12 -18.16
N GLY A 445 1.59 -10.34 -16.86
CA GLY A 445 1.54 -11.67 -16.23
C GLY A 445 0.18 -11.97 -15.57
N ARG A 446 -0.26 -13.24 -15.57
CA ARG A 446 -1.45 -13.69 -14.81
C ARG A 446 -1.14 -13.94 -13.33
N MET A 447 0.14 -14.00 -12.97
CA MET A 447 0.66 -14.12 -11.60
C MET A 447 1.66 -12.99 -11.29
N HIS A 448 2.73 -13.29 -10.57
CA HIS A 448 3.65 -12.30 -10.01
C HIS A 448 4.61 -11.70 -11.06
N GLY A 449 5.09 -10.48 -10.82
CA GLY A 449 6.20 -9.92 -11.60
C GLY A 449 7.51 -10.62 -11.21
N MET A 450 7.90 -10.50 -9.94
CA MET A 450 9.01 -11.25 -9.35
C MET A 450 8.55 -11.98 -8.09
N GLU A 451 9.09 -13.17 -7.87
CA GLU A 451 8.95 -13.95 -6.64
C GLU A 451 10.33 -14.43 -6.18
N MET A 452 10.73 -14.10 -4.95
CA MET A 452 12.05 -14.40 -4.40
C MET A 452 11.90 -15.04 -3.02
N THR A 453 12.61 -16.15 -2.78
CA THR A 453 12.57 -16.90 -1.52
C THR A 453 13.96 -17.14 -0.95
N GLU A 454 14.12 -17.02 0.37
CA GLU A 454 15.36 -17.24 1.13
C GLU A 454 16.64 -16.69 0.47
N SER A 455 16.51 -15.53 -0.17
CA SER A 455 17.55 -14.90 -0.97
C SER A 455 18.13 -13.70 -0.24
N SER A 456 19.38 -13.35 -0.49
CA SER A 456 20.09 -12.29 0.23
C SER A 456 20.86 -11.34 -0.67
N ASP A 457 20.98 -10.08 -0.22
CA ASP A 457 21.60 -8.97 -0.94
C ASP A 457 21.06 -8.72 -2.36
N LEU A 458 19.82 -9.11 -2.64
CA LEU A 458 19.15 -8.79 -3.90
C LEU A 458 19.04 -7.27 -4.09
N ARG A 459 19.24 -6.81 -5.32
CA ARG A 459 19.03 -5.40 -5.72
C ARG A 459 18.13 -5.35 -6.95
N ILE A 460 16.89 -4.94 -6.77
CA ILE A 460 15.95 -4.66 -7.86
C ILE A 460 15.93 -3.14 -8.05
N VAL A 461 16.49 -2.64 -9.16
CA VAL A 461 16.89 -1.24 -9.31
C VAL A 461 16.34 -0.62 -10.59
N GLY A 462 15.54 0.43 -10.47
CA GLY A 462 15.04 1.20 -11.64
C GLY A 462 14.13 0.38 -12.56
N CYS A 463 13.55 -0.72 -12.07
CA CYS A 463 12.69 -1.59 -12.84
C CYS A 463 11.24 -1.09 -12.85
N THR A 464 10.53 -1.38 -13.93
CA THR A 464 9.07 -1.19 -14.01
C THR A 464 8.39 -2.55 -13.90
N VAL A 465 7.38 -2.68 -13.05
CA VAL A 465 6.57 -3.91 -12.95
C VAL A 465 5.12 -3.53 -13.15
N ARG A 466 4.49 -4.02 -14.23
CA ARG A 466 3.16 -3.57 -14.64
C ARG A 466 2.30 -4.62 -15.33
N LYS A 467 0.98 -4.45 -15.26
CA LYS A 467 -0.01 -5.38 -15.87
C LYS A 467 0.15 -6.80 -15.27
N MET A 468 0.16 -6.89 -13.94
CA MET A 468 0.24 -8.16 -13.19
C MET A 468 -1.10 -8.42 -12.52
N ALA A 469 -1.73 -9.57 -12.77
CA ALA A 469 -3.02 -9.88 -12.14
C ALA A 469 -2.90 -10.32 -10.66
N ALA A 470 -1.71 -10.70 -10.19
CA ALA A 470 -1.43 -10.99 -8.78
C ALA A 470 -0.60 -9.85 -8.13
N ASN A 471 0.39 -10.19 -7.28
CA ASN A 471 1.30 -9.20 -6.67
C ASN A 471 2.38 -8.71 -7.66
N GLY A 472 2.95 -7.52 -7.43
CA GLY A 472 4.07 -6.99 -8.23
C GLY A 472 5.41 -7.68 -7.96
N ILE A 473 5.97 -7.51 -6.76
CA ILE A 473 7.22 -8.16 -6.32
C ILE A 473 6.99 -8.82 -4.96
N VAL A 474 7.38 -10.09 -4.82
CA VAL A 474 7.34 -10.87 -3.57
C VAL A 474 8.77 -11.22 -3.16
N ILE A 475 9.12 -10.98 -1.89
CA ILE A 475 10.42 -11.33 -1.29
C ILE A 475 10.16 -11.91 0.12
N ASN A 476 10.24 -13.23 0.25
CA ASN A 476 9.92 -13.93 1.50
C ASN A 476 11.17 -14.68 2.02
N GLY A 477 11.69 -14.26 3.17
CA GLY A 477 12.87 -14.83 3.81
C GLY A 477 14.21 -14.22 3.35
N GLY A 478 15.31 -14.75 3.89
CA GLY A 478 16.68 -14.26 3.64
C GLY A 478 16.99 -12.87 4.24
N PHE A 479 17.97 -12.16 3.67
CA PHE A 479 18.60 -10.99 4.34
C PHE A 479 18.98 -9.83 3.40
N ARG A 480 18.76 -8.60 3.85
CA ARG A 480 19.25 -7.35 3.23
C ARG A 480 18.84 -7.16 1.75
N ASN A 481 17.62 -7.55 1.39
CA ASN A 481 17.08 -7.40 0.04
C ASN A 481 16.51 -5.99 -0.20
N HIS A 482 16.87 -5.33 -1.31
CA HIS A 482 16.44 -3.95 -1.59
C HIS A 482 15.69 -3.80 -2.94
N ILE A 483 14.53 -3.13 -2.90
CA ILE A 483 13.79 -2.60 -4.05
C ILE A 483 14.04 -1.09 -4.11
N VAL A 484 14.60 -0.57 -5.22
CA VAL A 484 15.14 0.80 -5.29
C VAL A 484 14.75 1.50 -6.60
N SER A 485 14.13 2.67 -6.50
CA SER A 485 13.78 3.52 -7.65
C SER A 485 12.86 2.87 -8.70
N CYS A 486 12.01 1.92 -8.29
CA CYS A 486 11.10 1.20 -9.19
C CYS A 486 9.76 1.95 -9.39
N ASP A 487 9.07 1.70 -10.51
CA ASP A 487 7.67 2.11 -10.72
C ASP A 487 6.81 0.86 -10.90
N ILE A 488 5.98 0.55 -9.89
CA ILE A 488 5.17 -0.66 -9.79
C ILE A 488 3.71 -0.24 -9.95
N HIS A 489 3.06 -0.62 -11.06
CA HIS A 489 1.75 -0.06 -11.36
C HIS A 489 0.81 -0.95 -12.17
N THR A 490 -0.50 -0.72 -12.06
CA THR A 490 -1.51 -1.56 -12.73
C THR A 490 -1.36 -3.01 -12.26
N ILE A 491 -1.62 -3.22 -10.96
CA ILE A 491 -1.44 -4.48 -10.24
C ILE A 491 -2.79 -4.97 -9.69
N GLY A 492 -3.11 -6.25 -9.89
CA GLY A 492 -4.35 -6.88 -9.47
C GLY A 492 -4.47 -7.05 -7.96
N ARG A 493 -3.36 -7.29 -7.26
CA ARG A 493 -3.25 -7.38 -5.81
C ARG A 493 -2.17 -6.45 -5.25
N ARG A 494 -1.30 -6.97 -4.37
CA ARG A 494 -0.28 -6.22 -3.62
C ARG A 494 0.77 -5.63 -4.55
N GLY A 495 1.15 -4.38 -4.34
CA GLY A 495 2.29 -3.80 -5.07
C GLY A 495 3.59 -4.55 -4.74
N THR A 496 3.85 -4.76 -3.45
CA THR A 496 4.98 -5.53 -2.92
C THR A 496 4.57 -6.31 -1.67
N GLU A 497 5.22 -7.45 -1.48
CA GLU A 497 5.17 -8.31 -0.30
C GLU A 497 6.61 -8.60 0.10
N ILE A 498 6.99 -8.26 1.33
CA ILE A 498 8.41 -8.24 1.74
C ILE A 498 8.53 -8.64 3.22
N ILE A 499 8.87 -9.91 3.43
CA ILE A 499 8.83 -10.61 4.73
C ILE A 499 10.26 -11.04 5.07
N GLY A 500 10.82 -10.62 6.20
CA GLY A 500 12.18 -11.01 6.57
C GLY A 500 12.63 -10.62 7.98
N GLY A 501 13.55 -11.40 8.55
CA GLY A 501 13.96 -11.29 9.95
C GLY A 501 13.17 -12.22 10.88
N ASP A 502 13.80 -12.65 11.96
CA ASP A 502 13.27 -13.63 12.92
C ASP A 502 12.72 -12.95 14.17
N ARG A 503 11.41 -13.09 14.40
CA ARG A 503 10.71 -12.43 15.52
C ARG A 503 11.03 -13.01 16.90
N PRO A 504 11.15 -14.34 17.11
CA PRO A 504 11.62 -14.93 18.38
C PRO A 504 12.96 -14.39 18.89
N THR A 505 13.94 -14.15 18.01
CA THR A 505 15.26 -13.61 18.38
C THR A 505 15.42 -12.10 18.20
N LEU A 506 14.44 -11.44 17.57
CA LEU A 506 14.53 -10.06 17.05
C LEU A 506 15.69 -9.85 16.06
N THR A 507 16.11 -10.89 15.34
CA THR A 507 17.15 -10.77 14.30
C THR A 507 16.59 -10.03 13.08
N PRO A 508 17.15 -8.87 12.68
CA PRO A 508 16.56 -8.05 11.63
C PRO A 508 16.80 -8.58 10.21
N GLY A 509 15.78 -8.55 9.37
CA GLY A 509 15.89 -8.88 7.95
C GLY A 509 16.59 -7.80 7.13
N LEU A 510 16.64 -6.56 7.61
CA LEU A 510 17.24 -5.38 6.96
C LEU A 510 16.78 -5.15 5.50
N HIS A 511 15.58 -5.63 5.15
CA HIS A 511 15.00 -5.43 3.82
C HIS A 511 14.60 -3.97 3.63
N GLN A 512 14.69 -3.45 2.40
CA GLN A 512 14.35 -2.06 2.11
C GLN A 512 13.52 -1.87 0.84
N ILE A 513 12.53 -0.99 0.91
CA ILE A 513 11.89 -0.38 -0.28
C ILE A 513 12.19 1.11 -0.25
N VAL A 514 12.89 1.62 -1.27
CA VAL A 514 13.41 2.99 -1.28
C VAL A 514 13.13 3.71 -2.61
N ASN A 515 12.77 5.00 -2.53
CA ASN A 515 12.66 5.91 -3.69
C ASN A 515 11.70 5.42 -4.80
N SER A 516 10.75 4.53 -4.47
CA SER A 516 9.94 3.81 -5.46
C SER A 516 8.49 4.33 -5.49
N ARG A 517 7.87 4.28 -6.67
CA ARG A 517 6.46 4.62 -6.86
C ARG A 517 5.64 3.35 -6.97
N ILE A 518 4.53 3.26 -6.24
CA ILE A 518 3.61 2.13 -6.30
C ILE A 518 2.18 2.67 -6.41
N ARG A 519 1.48 2.33 -7.50
CA ARG A 519 0.21 3.01 -7.86
C ARG A 519 -0.78 2.15 -8.62
N ASN A 520 -2.07 2.41 -8.47
CA ASN A 520 -3.13 1.65 -9.15
C ASN A 520 -3.01 0.13 -8.86
N PHE A 521 -2.94 -0.21 -7.57
CA PHE A 521 -2.83 -1.57 -7.02
C PHE A 521 -4.16 -2.01 -6.37
N GLY A 522 -4.30 -3.30 -6.04
CA GLY A 522 -5.56 -3.86 -5.55
C GLY A 522 -6.71 -3.77 -6.56
N ARG A 523 -6.43 -3.83 -7.88
CA ARG A 523 -7.44 -3.65 -8.94
C ARG A 523 -8.50 -4.75 -8.97
N ILE A 524 -8.09 -5.99 -8.68
CA ILE A 524 -8.90 -7.21 -8.81
C ILE A 524 -9.38 -7.66 -7.43
N ASP A 525 -8.45 -8.01 -6.53
CA ASP A 525 -8.76 -8.28 -5.12
C ASP A 525 -8.50 -7.00 -4.33
N ARG A 526 -9.49 -6.48 -3.58
CA ARG A 526 -9.51 -5.05 -3.21
C ARG A 526 -9.19 -4.75 -1.76
N THR A 527 -9.52 -5.63 -0.81
CA THR A 527 -9.14 -5.42 0.60
C THR A 527 -7.83 -6.13 0.94
N TYR A 528 -7.02 -5.54 1.82
CA TYR A 528 -5.76 -6.13 2.32
C TYR A 528 -4.76 -6.53 1.22
N THR A 529 -4.77 -5.81 0.10
CA THR A 529 -3.84 -5.92 -1.04
C THR A 529 -2.92 -4.69 -1.19
N PRO A 530 -2.16 -4.30 -0.14
CA PRO A 530 -1.45 -3.03 -0.08
C PRO A 530 -0.33 -2.84 -1.11
N ALA A 531 0.13 -1.60 -1.28
CA ALA A 531 1.36 -1.30 -2.02
C ALA A 531 2.59 -1.96 -1.35
N VAL A 532 2.58 -2.09 -0.03
CA VAL A 532 3.58 -2.85 0.74
C VAL A 532 2.91 -3.67 1.84
N GLN A 533 3.04 -4.99 1.78
CA GLN A 533 2.91 -5.84 2.97
C GLN A 533 4.32 -6.09 3.51
N LEU A 534 4.61 -5.59 4.71
CA LEU A 534 5.95 -5.60 5.34
C LEU A 534 5.89 -6.37 6.66
N GLU A 535 6.67 -7.44 6.77
CA GLU A 535 6.61 -8.32 7.94
C GLU A 535 8.00 -8.75 8.45
N GLY A 536 8.06 -9.24 9.69
CA GLY A 536 9.26 -9.80 10.31
C GLY A 536 9.92 -8.83 11.29
N VAL A 537 11.22 -8.50 11.09
CA VAL A 537 11.97 -7.60 11.99
C VAL A 537 12.89 -6.64 11.24
N GLY A 538 12.96 -5.37 11.68
CA GLY A 538 14.03 -4.43 11.30
C GLY A 538 14.06 -3.97 9.83
N ASN A 539 12.94 -4.10 9.11
CA ASN A 539 12.83 -3.73 7.69
C ASN A 539 12.39 -2.26 7.53
N ARG A 540 12.70 -1.64 6.38
CA ARG A 540 12.57 -0.19 6.17
C ARG A 540 11.87 0.19 4.87
N VAL A 541 10.93 1.14 4.93
CA VAL A 541 10.26 1.70 3.75
C VAL A 541 10.42 3.22 3.75
N ALA A 542 11.09 3.77 2.72
CA ALA A 542 11.44 5.19 2.73
C ALA A 542 11.42 5.89 1.36
N TYR A 543 11.08 7.18 1.38
CA TYR A 543 11.03 8.03 0.17
C TYR A 543 10.13 7.48 -0.96
N CYS A 544 9.17 6.62 -0.64
CA CYS A 544 8.26 6.01 -1.62
C CYS A 544 6.97 6.82 -1.78
N HIS A 545 6.27 6.63 -2.90
CA HIS A 545 5.00 7.29 -3.21
C HIS A 545 3.93 6.25 -3.53
N PHE A 546 2.88 6.21 -2.70
CA PHE A 546 1.79 5.23 -2.75
C PHE A 546 0.49 5.90 -3.18
N GLU A 547 -0.11 5.48 -4.30
CA GLU A 547 -1.19 6.26 -4.94
C GLU A 547 -2.33 5.45 -5.59
N ASN A 548 -3.57 5.88 -5.39
CA ASN A 548 -4.80 5.32 -5.99
C ASN A 548 -5.00 3.81 -5.67
N ALA A 549 -5.68 3.52 -4.56
CA ALA A 549 -6.06 2.17 -4.18
C ALA A 549 -7.39 2.09 -3.40
N PRO A 550 -8.16 1.00 -3.53
CA PRO A 550 -9.42 0.81 -2.81
C PRO A 550 -9.23 0.61 -1.29
N SER A 551 -8.08 0.07 -0.86
CA SER A 551 -7.75 -0.28 0.52
C SER A 551 -6.44 0.38 0.99
N SER A 552 -5.94 -0.03 2.14
CA SER A 552 -4.70 0.41 2.78
C SER A 552 -3.51 0.38 1.81
N ALA A 553 -2.64 1.39 1.88
CA ALA A 553 -1.38 1.38 1.12
C ALA A 553 -0.32 0.47 1.76
N MET A 554 -0.40 0.23 3.06
CA MET A 554 0.60 -0.52 3.80
C MET A 554 -0.04 -1.37 4.91
N ARG A 555 0.41 -2.62 5.04
CA ARG A 555 0.13 -3.52 6.17
C ARG A 555 1.45 -3.89 6.83
N LEU A 556 1.52 -3.81 8.15
CA LEU A 556 2.75 -4.03 8.92
C LEU A 556 2.53 -5.08 10.00
N GLU A 557 3.38 -6.11 10.03
CA GLU A 557 3.27 -7.20 11.02
C GLU A 557 4.65 -7.63 11.52
N GLY A 558 5.05 -7.11 12.68
CA GLY A 558 6.36 -7.42 13.22
C GLY A 558 6.95 -6.34 14.10
N ASN A 559 8.28 -6.26 14.07
CA ASN A 559 9.06 -5.55 15.07
C ASN A 559 10.10 -4.60 14.44
N ASP A 560 10.32 -3.46 15.09
CA ASP A 560 11.41 -2.52 14.81
C ASP A 560 11.49 -2.02 13.35
N HIS A 561 10.34 -1.96 12.67
CA HIS A 561 10.24 -1.46 11.30
C HIS A 561 10.32 0.08 11.23
N LEU A 562 10.95 0.63 10.19
CA LEU A 562 11.10 2.07 9.99
C LEU A 562 10.38 2.53 8.71
N VAL A 563 9.34 3.35 8.87
CA VAL A 563 8.54 3.93 7.78
C VAL A 563 8.76 5.45 7.76
N GLU A 564 9.54 5.95 6.81
CA GLU A 564 9.98 7.36 6.81
C GLU A 564 10.00 8.11 5.47
N PHE A 565 9.62 9.39 5.49
CA PHE A 565 9.63 10.28 4.31
C PHE A 565 8.79 9.81 3.10
N ASN A 566 7.81 8.91 3.30
CA ASN A 566 6.93 8.44 2.23
C ASN A 566 5.74 9.38 2.02
N GLU A 567 5.16 9.39 0.82
CA GLU A 567 3.86 9.99 0.55
C GLU A 567 2.80 8.90 0.31
N PHE A 568 1.70 9.00 1.05
CA PHE A 568 0.49 8.19 0.93
C PHE A 568 -0.62 9.08 0.39
N ARG A 569 -1.15 8.79 -0.80
CA ARG A 569 -2.13 9.63 -1.49
C ARG A 569 -3.30 8.85 -2.07
N ARG A 570 -4.55 9.26 -1.81
CA ARG A 570 -5.74 8.66 -2.46
C ARG A 570 -5.79 7.13 -2.32
N VAL A 571 -5.77 6.67 -1.07
CA VAL A 571 -5.89 5.25 -0.70
C VAL A 571 -7.00 5.08 0.33
N VAL A 572 -7.44 3.84 0.57
CA VAL A 572 -8.69 3.53 1.29
C VAL A 572 -9.92 4.15 0.57
N LEU A 573 -9.97 4.05 -0.76
CA LEU A 573 -11.00 4.68 -1.59
C LEU A 573 -12.31 3.88 -1.72
N GLU A 574 -12.37 2.62 -1.27
CA GLU A 574 -13.58 1.77 -1.34
C GLU A 574 -13.87 1.03 -0.02
N SER A 575 -12.83 0.67 0.75
CA SER A 575 -13.01 -0.02 2.03
C SER A 575 -13.33 0.93 3.18
N ASP A 576 -13.92 0.36 4.24
CA ASP A 576 -14.11 0.99 5.55
C ASP A 576 -13.32 0.21 6.61
N ASP A 577 -13.25 0.76 7.83
CA ASP A 577 -12.54 0.22 8.98
C ASP A 577 -11.02 -0.01 8.74
N GLN A 578 -10.39 0.91 8.00
CA GLN A 578 -9.01 0.78 7.52
C GLN A 578 -8.23 2.11 7.57
N GLY A 579 -6.90 2.00 7.61
CA GLY A 579 -5.95 3.11 7.50
C GLY A 579 -5.19 3.11 6.18
N ALA A 580 -4.54 4.22 5.81
CA ALA A 580 -3.52 4.16 4.75
C ALA A 580 -2.34 3.24 5.17
N VAL A 581 -2.07 3.19 6.48
CA VAL A 581 -1.32 2.12 7.14
C VAL A 581 -2.27 1.40 8.11
N ASP A 582 -2.30 0.07 8.06
CA ASP A 582 -2.98 -0.80 9.04
C ASP A 582 -2.00 -1.69 9.81
N ILE A 583 -2.24 -1.81 11.12
CA ILE A 583 -1.63 -2.80 12.02
C ILE A 583 -2.74 -3.36 12.92
N TYR A 584 -2.80 -4.69 13.09
CA TYR A 584 -3.83 -5.35 13.90
C TYR A 584 -3.35 -6.68 14.50
N THR A 585 -4.22 -7.34 15.27
CA THR A 585 -4.06 -8.66 15.92
C THR A 585 -3.03 -8.78 17.04
N SER A 586 -1.75 -8.40 16.87
CA SER A 586 -0.69 -8.81 17.83
C SER A 586 -0.09 -7.66 18.66
N PRO A 587 -0.29 -7.62 20.00
CA PRO A 587 0.40 -6.65 20.88
C PRO A 587 1.91 -6.90 20.99
N SER A 588 2.40 -8.02 20.42
CA SER A 588 3.83 -8.32 20.29
C SER A 588 4.49 -7.60 19.10
N TYR A 589 3.71 -7.00 18.20
CA TYR A 589 4.21 -6.03 17.21
C TYR A 589 4.56 -4.74 17.97
N ARG A 590 5.85 -4.39 18.05
CA ARG A 590 6.39 -3.29 18.88
C ARG A 590 7.62 -2.66 18.22
N GLY A 591 7.95 -1.43 18.59
CA GLY A 591 9.17 -0.74 18.13
C GLY A 591 9.08 -0.10 16.74
N ILE A 592 7.94 -0.20 16.06
CA ILE A 592 7.75 0.37 14.72
C ILE A 592 7.71 1.91 14.79
N VAL A 593 8.45 2.57 13.90
CA VAL A 593 8.64 4.02 13.85
C VAL A 593 8.09 4.61 12.55
N PHE A 594 7.15 5.55 12.68
CA PHE A 594 6.58 6.34 11.60
C PHE A 594 7.06 7.79 11.69
N ARG A 595 7.86 8.27 10.73
CA ARG A 595 8.38 9.64 10.79
C ARG A 595 8.46 10.39 9.45
N TYR A 596 8.13 11.69 9.50
CA TYR A 596 8.24 12.60 8.35
C TYR A 596 7.47 12.17 7.09
N ASN A 597 6.49 11.27 7.20
CA ASN A 597 5.62 10.84 6.09
C ASN A 597 4.49 11.87 5.86
N ALA A 598 3.94 11.90 4.65
CA ALA A 598 2.77 12.68 4.29
C ALA A 598 1.59 11.77 3.93
N PHE A 599 0.42 12.04 4.50
CA PHE A 599 -0.84 11.35 4.26
C PHE A 599 -1.85 12.36 3.71
N ILE A 600 -2.24 12.20 2.45
CA ILE A 600 -2.93 13.23 1.66
C ILE A 600 -4.16 12.63 0.97
N ASP A 601 -5.36 13.17 1.20
CA ASP A 601 -6.59 12.65 0.59
C ASP A 601 -6.77 11.13 0.85
N ILE A 602 -6.82 10.74 2.12
CA ILE A 602 -7.09 9.33 2.50
C ILE A 602 -8.60 9.18 2.73
N GLY A 603 -9.17 8.06 2.29
CA GLY A 603 -10.62 7.87 2.28
C GLY A 603 -11.30 8.44 1.04
N ASP A 604 -12.54 8.01 0.80
CA ASP A 604 -13.41 8.52 -0.26
C ASP A 604 -14.04 9.89 0.07
N GLY A 605 -14.09 10.23 1.37
CA GLY A 605 -14.74 11.44 1.88
C GLY A 605 -16.25 11.30 2.12
N ALA A 606 -16.82 10.09 2.01
CA ALA A 606 -18.22 9.80 2.28
C ALA A 606 -18.52 9.63 3.79
N LYS A 607 -19.77 9.28 4.12
CA LYS A 607 -20.15 8.84 5.47
C LYS A 607 -19.91 7.33 5.56
N GLN A 608 -19.00 6.95 6.45
CA GLN A 608 -18.64 5.55 6.71
C GLN A 608 -19.39 4.97 7.92
N HIS A 609 -19.34 3.64 8.08
CA HIS A 609 -19.91 2.92 9.21
C HIS A 609 -18.93 2.86 10.39
N ALA A 610 -17.68 2.50 10.14
CA ALA A 610 -16.61 2.41 11.14
C ALA A 610 -15.69 3.65 11.12
N GLY A 611 -14.99 3.86 10.00
CA GLY A 611 -14.04 4.95 9.79
C GLY A 611 -12.90 4.61 8.83
N GLN A 612 -12.37 5.65 8.20
CA GLN A 612 -11.14 5.64 7.40
C GLN A 612 -10.12 6.57 8.06
N GLY A 613 -8.84 6.20 8.07
CA GLY A 613 -7.79 6.96 8.75
C GLY A 613 -6.42 6.99 8.05
N GLY A 614 -5.49 7.79 8.56
CA GLY A 614 -4.11 7.85 8.07
C GLY A 614 -3.28 6.64 8.53
N ILE A 615 -3.13 6.47 9.85
CA ILE A 615 -2.56 5.27 10.48
C ILE A 615 -3.61 4.68 11.42
N ARG A 616 -3.88 3.38 11.32
CA ARG A 616 -4.83 2.64 12.15
C ARG A 616 -4.08 1.58 12.97
N PHE A 617 -4.24 1.63 14.29
CA PHE A 617 -3.66 0.70 15.26
C PHE A 617 -4.79 -0.05 15.95
N ASP A 618 -5.12 -1.23 15.46
CA ASP A 618 -6.31 -1.98 15.87
C ASP A 618 -6.09 -2.87 17.11
N ASP A 619 -7.14 -3.57 17.53
CA ASP A 619 -7.20 -4.53 18.62
C ASP A 619 -6.59 -4.01 19.94
N ILE A 620 -5.28 -4.23 20.11
CA ILE A 620 -4.46 -3.84 21.27
C ILE A 620 -3.00 -3.52 20.85
N ILE A 621 -2.78 -3.11 19.59
CA ILE A 621 -1.45 -2.76 19.06
C ILE A 621 -0.75 -1.74 19.97
N SER A 622 0.48 -2.05 20.39
CA SER A 622 1.16 -1.38 21.51
C SER A 622 2.62 -1.04 21.18
N GLY A 623 3.20 -0.03 21.82
CA GLY A 623 4.61 0.32 21.65
C GLY A 623 5.01 0.84 20.26
N MET A 624 4.15 1.60 19.58
CA MET A 624 4.45 2.29 18.31
C MET A 624 4.95 3.73 18.55
N THR A 625 5.77 4.26 17.64
CA THR A 625 6.24 5.65 17.67
C THR A 625 5.84 6.40 16.39
N VAL A 626 5.17 7.54 16.52
CA VAL A 626 4.64 8.36 15.41
C VAL A 626 5.00 9.83 15.60
N TYR A 627 5.87 10.40 14.76
CA TYR A 627 6.29 11.81 14.91
C TYR A 627 6.56 12.56 13.61
N SER A 628 6.35 13.88 13.65
CA SER A 628 6.67 14.81 12.54
C SER A 628 6.02 14.44 11.19
N ASN A 629 4.97 13.61 11.18
CA ASN A 629 4.19 13.27 10.00
C ASN A 629 3.15 14.37 9.69
N VAL A 630 2.68 14.43 8.44
CA VAL A 630 1.67 15.40 7.99
C VAL A 630 0.43 14.67 7.52
N PHE A 631 -0.75 15.07 8.00
CA PHE A 631 -2.05 14.47 7.68
C PHE A 631 -2.99 15.54 7.10
N LEU A 632 -3.15 15.56 5.78
CA LEU A 632 -3.94 16.54 5.04
C LEU A 632 -5.17 15.85 4.43
N ARG A 633 -6.36 16.07 5.04
CA ARG A 633 -7.60 15.35 4.67
C ARG A 633 -7.40 13.83 4.71
N ALA A 634 -6.73 13.34 5.76
CA ALA A 634 -6.51 11.92 5.96
C ALA A 634 -7.68 11.29 6.74
N GLY A 635 -8.68 10.78 6.01
CA GLY A 635 -9.78 9.99 6.55
C GLY A 635 -10.97 10.78 7.10
N ARG A 636 -12.07 10.04 7.33
CA ARG A 636 -13.27 10.45 8.07
C ARG A 636 -13.60 9.36 9.09
N GLY A 637 -14.05 9.74 10.29
CA GLY A 637 -14.25 8.82 11.40
C GLY A 637 -12.97 8.64 12.23
N PHE A 638 -11.94 8.01 11.66
CA PHE A 638 -10.68 7.75 12.37
C PHE A 638 -9.68 8.90 12.33
N GLY A 639 -9.61 9.63 11.20
CA GLY A 639 -8.70 10.78 11.07
C GLY A 639 -7.23 10.39 10.99
N GLY A 640 -6.33 11.28 11.44
CA GLY A 640 -4.88 11.12 11.21
C GLY A 640 -4.27 9.85 11.80
N VAL A 641 -4.49 9.61 13.10
CA VAL A 641 -4.04 8.39 13.79
C VAL A 641 -5.19 7.89 14.67
N GLN A 642 -5.59 6.64 14.47
CA GLN A 642 -6.54 5.92 15.33
C GLN A 642 -5.78 4.95 16.24
N MET A 643 -6.37 4.70 17.41
CA MET A 643 -5.91 3.71 18.39
C MET A 643 -7.14 2.98 18.94
N ASN A 644 -7.18 1.65 18.76
CA ASN A 644 -8.11 0.76 19.43
C ASN A 644 -7.38 0.10 20.63
N CYS A 645 -7.83 0.40 21.86
CA CYS A 645 -7.39 -0.15 23.17
C CYS A 645 -5.88 -0.27 23.49
N GLY A 646 -4.97 0.12 22.58
CA GLY A 646 -3.52 -0.08 22.68
C GLY A 646 -2.79 0.80 23.70
N LYS A 647 -1.58 0.39 24.09
CA LYS A 647 -0.74 1.02 25.13
C LYS A 647 0.64 1.41 24.61
N ASP A 648 1.37 2.18 25.40
CA ASP A 648 2.75 2.60 25.12
C ASP A 648 2.94 3.36 23.79
N MET A 649 1.89 3.99 23.25
CA MET A 649 1.99 4.84 22.06
C MET A 649 2.76 6.12 22.34
N VAL A 650 3.71 6.47 21.48
CA VAL A 650 4.36 7.79 21.48
C VAL A 650 3.98 8.54 20.20
N VAL A 651 2.98 9.42 20.29
CA VAL A 651 2.51 10.28 19.18
C VAL A 651 2.79 11.74 19.51
N MET A 652 3.53 12.48 18.67
CA MET A 652 3.74 13.93 18.87
C MET A 652 4.19 14.69 17.61
N ALA A 653 4.21 16.04 17.70
CA ALA A 653 4.65 16.99 16.66
C ALA A 653 4.05 16.76 15.26
N THR A 654 2.78 16.36 15.18
CA THR A 654 2.15 15.84 13.96
C THR A 654 1.23 16.88 13.31
N GLY A 655 1.45 17.20 12.03
CA GLY A 655 0.74 18.28 11.32
C GLY A 655 -0.60 17.85 10.74
N ILE A 656 -1.70 17.95 11.50
CA ILE A 656 -3.06 17.60 11.03
C ILE A 656 -3.77 18.82 10.42
N ARG A 657 -4.40 18.66 9.25
CA ARG A 657 -5.26 19.66 8.61
C ARG A 657 -6.46 19.04 7.91
N HIS A 658 -7.66 19.44 8.32
CA HIS A 658 -8.92 19.08 7.68
C HIS A 658 -9.60 20.34 7.09
N GLY A 659 -10.40 20.17 6.03
CA GLY A 659 -11.34 21.15 5.47
C GLY A 659 -10.94 22.65 5.46
N LYS A 660 -11.92 23.50 5.78
CA LYS A 660 -11.71 24.90 6.22
C LYS A 660 -11.41 24.97 7.73
N ASP A 661 -11.80 23.94 8.48
CA ASP A 661 -11.94 23.95 9.93
C ASP A 661 -10.77 23.22 10.60
N ILE A 662 -9.96 23.98 11.34
CA ILE A 662 -8.72 23.50 11.95
C ILE A 662 -8.99 22.92 13.35
N ALA A 663 -9.59 21.73 13.41
CA ALA A 663 -9.39 20.77 14.50
C ALA A 663 -10.05 19.42 14.20
N ALA A 664 -9.26 18.35 14.25
CA ALA A 664 -9.76 17.00 14.55
C ALA A 664 -8.75 16.40 15.55
N PRO A 665 -9.13 16.18 16.82
CA PRO A 665 -8.22 15.63 17.83
C PRO A 665 -7.94 14.14 17.56
N ILE A 666 -6.92 13.61 18.23
CA ILE A 666 -6.74 12.15 18.34
C ILE A 666 -7.88 11.64 19.23
N PHE A 667 -8.71 10.73 18.73
CA PHE A 667 -9.82 10.15 19.47
C PHE A 667 -9.46 8.76 20.03
N PRO A 668 -9.11 8.62 21.32
CA PRO A 668 -9.13 7.32 21.96
C PRO A 668 -10.59 6.88 22.18
N ARG A 669 -10.96 5.70 21.69
CA ARG A 669 -12.15 4.99 22.21
C ARG A 669 -11.71 4.17 23.43
N ASN A 670 -12.28 4.50 24.59
CA ASN A 670 -12.22 3.74 25.84
C ASN A 670 -10.84 3.35 26.38
N SER A 671 -10.12 4.30 26.98
CA SER A 671 -9.14 3.99 28.04
C SER A 671 -9.11 5.13 29.07
N SER A 672 -8.94 4.79 30.35
CA SER A 672 -8.83 5.74 31.47
C SER A 672 -7.38 5.98 31.93
N SER A 673 -6.38 5.56 31.13
CA SER A 673 -4.97 5.55 31.56
C SER A 673 -3.95 5.63 30.41
N THR A 674 -4.01 6.68 29.59
CA THR A 674 -2.95 7.01 28.59
C THR A 674 -2.70 8.52 28.49
N THR A 675 -1.42 8.93 28.47
CA THR A 675 -1.02 10.34 28.28
C THR A 675 -0.85 10.68 26.78
N SER A 676 -1.96 10.87 26.08
CA SER A 676 -1.97 11.21 24.65
C SER A 676 -1.62 12.68 24.41
N ILE A 677 -0.51 13.00 23.73
CA ILE A 677 -0.09 14.39 23.46
C ILE A 677 -0.26 14.74 21.97
N GLY A 678 -1.53 14.81 21.55
CA GLY A 678 -1.92 15.15 20.17
C GLY A 678 -1.80 16.64 19.86
N ILE A 679 -0.62 17.10 19.44
CA ILE A 679 -0.38 18.51 19.07
C ILE A 679 -0.41 18.68 17.55
N ALA A 680 -1.50 19.25 17.03
CA ALA A 680 -1.58 19.71 15.64
C ALA A 680 -0.77 21.00 15.43
N ILE A 681 0.08 21.02 14.41
CA ILE A 681 0.86 22.22 14.02
C ILE A 681 0.24 22.85 12.76
N PRO A 682 -0.29 24.09 12.81
CA PRO A 682 -0.79 24.80 11.64
C PRO A 682 0.34 25.13 10.65
N LEU A 683 0.35 24.46 9.50
CA LEU A 683 1.30 24.74 8.43
C LEU A 683 0.90 26.02 7.68
N SER A 684 1.72 27.06 7.80
CA SER A 684 1.56 28.31 7.06
C SER A 684 1.77 28.10 5.55
N ARG A 685 1.06 28.87 4.72
CA ARG A 685 0.95 28.66 3.26
C ARG A 685 2.28 28.71 2.46
N LYS A 686 3.43 29.01 3.08
CA LYS A 686 4.71 29.26 2.37
C LYS A 686 5.62 28.04 2.18
N TRP A 687 5.38 26.90 2.85
CA TRP A 687 6.29 25.74 2.81
C TRP A 687 6.07 24.75 1.64
N MET A 688 4.99 24.90 0.85
CA MET A 688 4.67 24.00 -0.27
C MET A 688 4.93 24.63 -1.65
N ARG A 689 6.17 25.06 -1.89
CA ARG A 689 6.72 25.25 -3.23
C ARG A 689 8.21 24.87 -3.25
N PRO A 690 8.61 23.85 -4.02
CA PRO A 690 9.91 23.90 -4.66
C PRO A 690 9.98 25.20 -5.48
N ARG A 691 11.07 25.96 -5.36
CA ARG A 691 11.59 26.66 -6.53
C ARG A 691 12.26 25.59 -7.40
N MET A 692 12.17 25.76 -8.72
CA MET A 692 12.78 24.86 -9.71
C MET A 692 14.29 24.77 -9.51
#